data_AF-A0A9P6LLI2-F1
#
_entry.id   AF-A0A9P6LLI2-F1
#
_cell.length_a   1.000
_cell.length_b   1.000
_cell.length_c   1.000
_cell.angle_alpha   90.00
_cell.angle_beta   90.00
_cell.angle_gamma   90.00
#
_symmetry.space_group_name_H-M   'P 1'
#
loop_
_entity.id
_entity.type
_entity.pdbx_description
1 polymer ?
#
loop_
_entity_poly.entity_id
_entity_poly.type
_entity_poly.pdbx_seq_one_letter_code
_entity_poly.pdbx_strand_id
1 'polypeptide(L)'
;MSAFEGPLTPPSPPASPAPFPLRKKPRRDVVKYRRSTSPPSIFLNVPQKSAAGLLTPPDTPVKRQHTTGTTSTTVIDCPISKASFLLAQASLATQLFGGSSTTEFKFPHLGSHQTLRFGAGLDGCFNRIKGFLGGPETQKSRSVTSECSGQRLPASLEAWEVVHRSLPRLLRAGRVRQAVDALSVGGRDLWNDLEQRHLARAALVLSALAHAYMFGEEKDCERSKLPRHVLDAWEMVCAEMGRPITGRVPADDVLNNAVGNGSFSLRSTYFDLPEERLSSGLQGSMEAVFAPALSTMALAQSSVLADQPGQVAHCLESLAARVVKCAQVLDAMTPRDTAHFDPVIWIKTYPAMGRAVTSGELGNSGVDVPLFHALDIFIGRRDVKGDLSGMQNDRRAALPANIRVFLDALGDEAGSVRDYVAAARDRPHHLLSEEEHLQYQRLSAAWDGLLQMYVWFLERHRVKAVGITGVSLGTGRHSTSSGVKSSDQGNCVRPGKPNVRPEAMLSMQMKKGMASRLGGRPLWQDAHVQSRSVYQGSVVVAVRLDSKLPLQPGDRVQVWPPRKRKKLNRTSSQQRRLRAFSPEDDDVSSDKSDDDTAPSKSDNEAEPRFYSIARVMPDVADGATDSGPGNGGGGMTITLTVGQHSPEGLVSSFLSNAAQGTPLRLRPWPSPRFRQPRDLTLPLVLVGQSSGVGPLLGFLHDRAAWAQRLNDSQHDVSEVGEVLLVVAARTLRHVPCSLDSLEKLTQALPLTIVLALSQETHLMIRGGTWSQLPGPKGKRRVTRHLVEYRDFVQRLVKEKDCHVFVCGSSDFGSSVMNSLGLGRPQQQKLEEEEQQQAQDGNTESCNHNHTQLPSPPPHWSQLHQDLFTTVKRSSSSPTGPKNSIISPSTLAAHNSIDSCWTAIGGTVYDMTPFLSTHPGGPKTLLESAGTVADERFAETHGGPHAQEIRGYLENYAIGRLSTTLDSGEKTRTATASLMDSLVRMQNALTNNMAFDASRGPVPLYVYEDALLVFADGLDGMVDILSDVATDDYSSELETIATTQARLKEAFTTLKERCKKDLSHSHLTLLDESEVRIHRLYMEPSRKVHATIDAFKEDLGEIGTHTCNEECADALKRGFEKFCTDLAGIAIDLLDVTYP
;
A
#
# COMPACT_ATOMS: atom_id res chain seq x y z
N MET A 1 4.10 -59.81 59.89
CA MET A 1 4.85 -59.81 61.17
C MET A 1 5.86 -58.68 61.10
N SER A 2 5.92 -57.72 62.03
CA SER A 2 5.08 -57.49 63.20
C SER A 2 4.19 -56.26 62.92
N ALA A 3 2.88 -56.32 63.09
CA ALA A 3 2.21 -56.46 64.38
C ALA A 3 2.65 -55.38 65.38
N PHE A 4 1.75 -54.65 66.04
CA PHE A 4 0.32 -54.87 66.25
C PHE A 4 -0.27 -53.66 66.99
N GLU A 5 -1.61 -53.61 67.02
CA GLU A 5 -2.47 -52.96 68.03
C GLU A 5 -2.50 -51.41 68.08
N GLY A 6 -3.65 -50.74 68.14
CA GLY A 6 -5.03 -51.17 68.36
C GLY A 6 -5.98 -49.97 68.17
N PRO A 7 -7.31 -50.17 68.14
CA PRO A 7 -8.28 -49.18 67.67
C PRO A 7 -8.99 -48.46 68.82
N LEU A 8 -9.61 -47.30 68.52
CA LEU A 8 -11.01 -46.98 68.87
C LEU A 8 -11.44 -45.57 68.42
N THR A 9 -12.39 -45.56 67.46
CA THR A 9 -13.54 -44.63 67.32
C THR A 9 -13.34 -43.13 66.99
N PRO A 10 -14.33 -42.51 66.31
CA PRO A 10 -14.08 -41.77 65.08
C PRO A 10 -14.14 -40.24 65.25
N PRO A 11 -13.40 -39.46 64.46
CA PRO A 11 -13.73 -38.07 64.21
C PRO A 11 -14.60 -37.92 62.95
N SER A 12 -15.51 -36.96 63.05
CA SER A 12 -16.49 -36.46 62.07
C SER A 12 -15.87 -36.07 60.71
N PRO A 13 -16.70 -35.96 59.66
CA PRO A 13 -16.29 -36.23 58.28
C PRO A 13 -15.30 -35.19 57.73
N PRO A 14 -14.24 -35.62 57.02
CA PRO A 14 -13.40 -34.69 56.29
C PRO A 14 -14.16 -34.25 55.03
N ALA A 15 -14.46 -32.96 54.97
CA ALA A 15 -15.00 -32.32 53.78
C ALA A 15 -14.00 -32.43 52.61
N SER A 16 -14.55 -32.85 51.47
CA SER A 16 -14.12 -32.83 50.06
C SER A 16 -12.64 -32.55 49.72
N PRO A 17 -12.02 -33.36 48.84
CA PRO A 17 -10.64 -33.18 48.44
C PRO A 17 -10.48 -31.86 47.66
N ALA A 18 -9.82 -30.89 48.28
CA ALA A 18 -9.38 -29.69 47.58
C ALA A 18 -8.35 -30.09 46.49
N PRO A 19 -8.45 -29.49 45.29
CA PRO A 19 -7.72 -29.92 44.11
C PRO A 19 -6.20 -29.68 44.24
N PHE A 20 -5.43 -30.61 43.67
CA PHE A 20 -3.98 -30.52 43.47
C PHE A 20 -3.53 -29.12 42.99
N PRO A 21 -2.62 -28.43 43.71
CA PRO A 21 -2.02 -27.20 43.22
C PRO A 21 -0.74 -27.49 42.42
N LEU A 22 -0.80 -27.18 41.13
CA LEU A 22 0.28 -26.74 40.21
C LEU A 22 1.70 -27.25 40.46
N ARG A 23 2.12 -28.23 39.65
CA ARG A 23 3.52 -28.61 39.47
C ARG A 23 4.27 -27.49 38.71
N LYS A 24 5.14 -26.85 39.48
CA LYS A 24 6.17 -25.84 39.19
C LYS A 24 6.74 -25.84 37.76
N LYS A 25 6.62 -24.68 37.11
CA LYS A 25 7.47 -24.20 35.99
C LYS A 25 8.95 -24.22 36.40
N PRO A 26 9.90 -24.58 35.51
CA PRO A 26 11.31 -24.30 35.76
C PRO A 26 11.51 -22.78 35.77
N ARG A 27 11.98 -22.26 36.91
CA ARG A 27 12.46 -20.89 37.07
C ARG A 27 13.69 -20.71 36.18
N ARG A 28 13.58 -19.86 35.16
CA ARG A 28 14.74 -19.20 34.55
C ARG A 28 15.16 -18.06 35.47
N ASP A 29 16.43 -18.03 35.82
CA ASP A 29 17.04 -17.09 36.75
C ASP A 29 16.87 -15.64 36.28
N VAL A 30 15.98 -14.92 36.94
CA VAL A 30 15.89 -13.47 36.90
C VAL A 30 16.83 -12.93 37.97
N VAL A 31 18.05 -12.55 37.56
CA VAL A 31 18.92 -11.73 38.40
C VAL A 31 18.27 -10.35 38.50
N LYS A 32 17.57 -10.11 39.61
CA LYS A 32 17.18 -8.76 40.06
C LYS A 32 18.46 -8.00 40.42
N TYR A 33 18.92 -7.11 39.56
CA TYR A 33 19.80 -6.04 40.01
C TYR A 33 18.99 -5.08 40.89
N ARG A 34 19.36 -5.03 42.17
CA ARG A 34 18.95 -4.00 43.13
C ARG A 34 19.24 -2.63 42.53
N ARG A 35 18.26 -1.71 42.65
CA ARG A 35 18.51 -0.26 42.64
C ARG A 35 19.54 0.04 43.73
N SER A 36 20.79 0.21 43.32
CA SER A 36 21.84 0.85 44.11
C SER A 36 21.83 2.33 43.78
N THR A 37 21.82 3.12 44.84
CA THR A 37 22.15 4.54 44.91
C THR A 37 23.37 4.88 44.06
N SER A 38 23.23 5.98 43.30
CA SER A 38 24.28 6.85 42.70
C SER A 38 25.57 6.19 42.18
N PRO A 39 25.84 6.19 40.86
CA PRO A 39 27.19 6.02 40.34
C PRO A 39 27.93 7.38 40.25
N PRO A 40 29.27 7.34 40.21
CA PRO A 40 30.13 8.44 40.63
C PRO A 40 30.20 9.55 39.60
N SER A 41 30.45 10.77 40.07
CA SER A 41 30.93 11.89 39.27
C SER A 41 32.26 11.53 38.62
N ILE A 42 32.22 10.89 37.46
CA ILE A 42 33.36 10.81 36.55
C ILE A 42 33.28 12.09 35.72
N PHE A 43 34.07 13.08 36.11
CA PHE A 43 34.45 14.18 35.25
C PHE A 43 35.11 13.58 34.01
N LEU A 44 34.35 13.43 32.93
CA LEU A 44 34.93 13.37 31.60
C LEU A 44 35.45 14.76 31.31
N ASN A 45 36.77 14.91 31.38
CA ASN A 45 37.48 16.07 30.89
C ASN A 45 36.95 16.42 29.50
N VAL A 46 36.23 17.54 29.43
CA VAL A 46 36.09 18.30 28.20
C VAL A 46 37.50 18.52 27.65
N PRO A 47 37.80 18.21 26.38
CA PRO A 47 39.07 18.62 25.80
C PRO A 47 39.12 20.15 25.89
N GLN A 48 40.03 20.66 26.71
CA GLN A 48 40.39 22.07 26.68
C GLN A 48 40.74 22.43 25.24
N LYS A 49 40.06 23.46 24.71
CA LYS A 49 40.46 24.14 23.49
C LYS A 49 41.96 24.51 23.60
N SER A 50 42.80 23.91 22.77
CA SER A 50 44.11 24.49 22.47
C SER A 50 43.89 25.67 21.54
N ALA A 51 44.52 26.80 21.84
CA ALA A 51 44.42 28.07 21.14
C ALA A 51 45.12 28.09 19.76
N ALA A 52 45.30 26.94 19.11
CA ALA A 52 45.81 26.84 17.76
C ALA A 52 45.14 25.64 17.09
N GLY A 53 44.36 25.92 16.04
CA GLY A 53 43.65 24.91 15.26
C GLY A 53 44.60 24.07 14.43
N LEU A 54 44.56 22.76 14.64
CA LEU A 54 44.85 21.72 13.66
C LEU A 54 44.35 20.40 14.24
N LEU A 55 43.20 19.93 13.73
CA LEU A 55 42.77 18.54 13.91
C LEU A 55 43.84 17.65 13.27
N THR A 56 44.55 16.85 14.06
CA THR A 56 45.37 15.76 13.51
C THR A 56 44.45 14.80 12.75
N PRO A 57 44.79 14.42 11.51
CA PRO A 57 43.99 13.45 10.76
C PRO A 57 44.01 12.10 11.52
N PRO A 58 42.90 11.34 11.53
CA PRO A 58 42.90 10.01 12.11
C PRO A 58 43.81 9.08 11.30
N ASP A 59 44.34 8.05 11.96
CA ASP A 59 45.20 7.03 11.34
C ASP A 59 44.56 6.49 10.05
N THR A 60 45.35 6.43 8.98
CA THR A 60 44.91 5.95 7.67
C THR A 60 44.61 4.45 7.72
N PRO A 61 43.55 3.96 7.03
CA PRO A 61 43.27 2.53 6.96
C PRO A 61 44.45 1.77 6.35
N VAL A 62 44.90 0.69 7.00
CA VAL A 62 46.02 -0.12 6.51
C VAL A 62 45.48 -1.24 5.62
N LYS A 63 45.91 -1.27 4.36
CA LYS A 63 45.52 -2.28 3.37
C LYS A 63 46.44 -3.50 3.46
N ARG A 64 45.85 -4.71 3.60
CA ARG A 64 46.58 -5.98 3.49
C ARG A 64 45.95 -6.84 2.38
N GLN A 65 46.76 -7.35 1.48
CA GLN A 65 46.32 -8.29 0.44
C GLN A 65 46.67 -9.71 0.87
N HIS A 66 45.68 -10.60 0.88
CA HIS A 66 45.87 -12.03 1.04
C HIS A 66 45.57 -12.73 -0.28
N THR A 67 46.55 -13.44 -0.83
CA THR A 67 46.40 -14.30 -2.00
C THR A 67 46.27 -15.75 -1.53
N THR A 68 45.08 -16.31 -1.60
CA THR A 68 44.82 -17.75 -1.36
C THR A 68 43.98 -18.28 -2.51
N GLY A 69 44.62 -18.97 -3.47
CA GLY A 69 43.94 -19.54 -4.65
C GLY A 69 43.61 -18.53 -5.76
N THR A 70 42.71 -18.91 -6.67
CA THR A 70 42.31 -18.12 -7.86
C THR A 70 41.52 -16.84 -7.55
N THR A 71 41.24 -16.53 -6.28
CA THR A 71 40.51 -15.35 -5.83
C THR A 71 41.38 -14.45 -4.93
N SER A 72 41.43 -13.15 -5.22
CA SER A 72 42.14 -12.16 -4.40
C SER A 72 41.17 -11.46 -3.44
N THR A 73 41.42 -11.52 -2.12
CA THR A 73 40.62 -10.82 -1.11
C THR A 73 41.45 -9.68 -0.50
N THR A 74 40.88 -8.48 -0.43
CA THR A 74 41.53 -7.31 0.18
C THR A 74 40.92 -7.04 1.56
N VAL A 75 41.76 -6.96 2.60
CA VAL A 75 41.34 -6.64 3.98
C VAL A 75 41.83 -5.24 4.37
N ILE A 76 40.95 -4.43 4.98
CA ILE A 76 41.27 -3.08 5.44
C ILE A 76 40.88 -2.94 6.93
N ASP A 77 41.85 -2.56 7.77
CA ASP A 77 41.64 -2.32 9.21
C ASP A 77 41.30 -0.83 9.48
N CYS A 78 40.16 -0.57 10.14
CA CYS A 78 39.63 0.79 10.38
C CYS A 78 39.71 1.20 11.87
N PRO A 79 40.28 2.38 12.23
CA PRO A 79 40.25 2.92 13.59
C PRO A 79 38.85 3.50 13.91
N ILE A 80 38.24 3.08 15.02
CA ILE A 80 36.80 3.25 15.24
C ILE A 80 36.50 4.51 16.06
N SER A 81 35.89 5.46 15.37
CA SER A 81 34.69 6.15 15.84
C SER A 81 33.86 6.68 14.65
N LYS A 82 34.20 6.25 13.42
CA LYS A 82 33.74 6.82 12.13
C LYS A 82 33.35 5.73 11.13
N ALA A 83 32.99 4.54 11.61
CA ALA A 83 32.85 3.33 10.78
C ALA A 83 31.90 3.55 9.60
N SER A 84 30.72 4.13 9.79
CA SER A 84 29.69 4.36 8.74
C SER A 84 30.19 5.22 7.59
N PHE A 85 31.03 6.22 7.88
CA PHE A 85 31.64 7.12 6.89
C PHE A 85 32.71 6.40 6.05
N LEU A 86 33.63 5.68 6.70
CA LEU A 86 34.70 4.95 6.02
C LEU A 86 34.16 3.74 5.24
N LEU A 87 33.10 3.08 5.74
CA LEU A 87 32.43 1.96 5.08
C LEU A 87 31.67 2.39 3.82
N ALA A 88 31.00 3.54 3.86
CA ALA A 88 30.35 4.11 2.69
C ALA A 88 31.37 4.64 1.66
N GLN A 89 32.45 5.29 2.11
CA GLN A 89 33.53 5.73 1.21
C GLN A 89 34.30 4.56 0.60
N ALA A 90 34.57 3.51 1.36
CA ALA A 90 35.13 2.26 0.88
C ALA A 90 34.27 1.61 -0.21
N SER A 91 32.96 1.48 0.02
CA SER A 91 32.01 0.96 -0.96
C SER A 91 31.98 1.76 -2.25
N LEU A 92 32.15 3.08 -2.17
CA LEU A 92 32.21 3.99 -3.30
C LEU A 92 33.56 3.87 -4.04
N ALA A 93 34.67 3.71 -3.31
CA ALA A 93 36.01 3.57 -3.87
C ALA A 93 36.25 2.21 -4.54
N THR A 94 35.60 1.13 -4.07
CA THR A 94 35.72 -0.22 -4.67
C THR A 94 35.05 -0.36 -6.04
N GLN A 95 34.36 0.66 -6.56
CA GLN A 95 33.90 0.72 -7.96
C GLN A 95 34.85 1.48 -8.90
N LEU A 96 35.85 2.21 -8.37
CA LEU A 96 36.87 2.87 -9.20
C LEU A 96 37.93 1.90 -9.71
N PHE A 97 37.98 0.68 -9.17
CA PHE A 97 38.80 -0.41 -9.67
C PHE A 97 37.87 -1.52 -10.15
N GLY A 98 37.64 -1.63 -11.46
CA GLY A 98 36.65 -2.53 -12.08
C GLY A 98 36.92 -4.04 -11.93
N GLY A 99 37.20 -4.54 -10.73
CA GLY A 99 37.41 -5.94 -10.40
C GLY A 99 36.21 -6.59 -9.71
N SER A 100 36.00 -7.89 -9.94
CA SER A 100 34.95 -8.70 -9.32
C SER A 100 35.23 -9.10 -7.85
N SER A 101 36.22 -8.49 -7.19
CA SER A 101 36.73 -8.95 -5.90
C SER A 101 35.92 -8.41 -4.71
N THR A 102 35.53 -9.30 -3.80
CA THR A 102 34.97 -8.93 -2.49
C THR A 102 36.04 -8.29 -1.61
N THR A 103 35.72 -7.17 -0.96
CA THR A 103 36.59 -6.45 0.00
C THR A 103 36.02 -6.59 1.40
N GLU A 104 36.88 -6.90 2.38
CA GLU A 104 36.50 -7.03 3.79
C GLU A 104 37.04 -5.86 4.63
N PHE A 105 36.21 -5.30 5.50
CA PHE A 105 36.55 -4.23 6.44
C PHE A 105 36.39 -4.73 7.86
N LYS A 106 37.46 -4.65 8.66
CA LYS A 106 37.42 -5.01 10.09
C LYS A 106 37.45 -3.75 10.93
N PHE A 107 36.54 -3.67 11.89
CA PHE A 107 36.52 -2.57 12.86
C PHE A 107 36.22 -3.13 14.25
N PRO A 108 36.92 -2.67 15.30
CA PRO A 108 36.64 -3.16 16.64
C PRO A 108 35.30 -2.62 17.21
N HIS A 109 34.60 -3.45 17.98
CA HIS A 109 33.29 -3.19 18.57
C HIS A 109 33.19 -3.95 19.91
N LEU A 110 32.99 -3.23 21.01
CA LEU A 110 32.82 -3.78 22.37
C LEU A 110 33.82 -4.92 22.73
N GLY A 111 35.10 -4.74 22.40
CA GLY A 111 36.15 -5.74 22.71
C GLY A 111 36.28 -6.91 21.74
N SER A 112 35.56 -6.90 20.60
CA SER A 112 35.68 -7.89 19.50
C SER A 112 35.87 -7.19 18.14
N HIS A 113 36.31 -7.87 17.09
CA HIS A 113 36.35 -7.30 15.73
C HIS A 113 35.09 -7.70 14.94
N GLN A 114 34.30 -6.71 14.47
CA GLN A 114 33.24 -6.93 13.48
C GLN A 114 33.80 -6.78 12.06
N THR A 115 33.33 -7.62 11.13
CA THR A 115 33.78 -7.62 9.72
C THR A 115 32.62 -7.30 8.79
N LEU A 116 32.82 -6.38 7.85
CA LEU A 116 31.88 -6.03 6.78
C LEU A 116 32.44 -6.38 5.40
N ARG A 117 31.59 -6.91 4.53
CA ARG A 117 31.97 -7.35 3.18
C ARG A 117 31.28 -6.51 2.11
N PHE A 118 32.03 -6.05 1.11
CA PHE A 118 31.54 -5.28 -0.06
C PHE A 118 31.93 -6.01 -1.35
N GLY A 119 31.04 -6.10 -2.34
CA GLY A 119 31.30 -6.84 -3.58
C GLY A 119 30.10 -7.61 -4.13
N ALA A 120 30.34 -8.61 -4.99
CA ALA A 120 29.31 -9.38 -5.69
C ALA A 120 28.84 -10.66 -4.95
N GLY A 121 29.00 -10.75 -3.63
CA GLY A 121 28.62 -11.92 -2.83
C GLY A 121 27.12 -12.02 -2.52
N LEU A 122 26.66 -13.24 -2.23
CA LEU A 122 25.25 -13.60 -2.07
C LEU A 122 24.66 -13.45 -0.65
N ASP A 123 25.40 -12.90 0.32
CA ASP A 123 24.89 -12.65 1.68
C ASP A 123 25.06 -11.18 2.07
N GLY A 124 24.46 -10.30 1.24
CA GLY A 124 24.38 -8.87 1.49
C GLY A 124 25.67 -8.07 1.24
N CYS A 125 26.53 -8.55 0.34
CA CYS A 125 27.62 -7.70 -0.13
C CYS A 125 27.04 -6.44 -0.80
N PHE A 126 27.31 -5.29 -0.21
CA PHE A 126 26.77 -4.02 -0.66
C PHE A 126 27.32 -3.66 -2.03
N ASN A 127 26.45 -3.18 -2.92
CA ASN A 127 26.87 -2.51 -4.14
C ASN A 127 25.97 -1.30 -4.45
N ARG A 128 26.54 -0.31 -5.15
CA ARG A 128 25.89 0.99 -5.42
C ARG A 128 24.57 0.89 -6.19
N ILE A 129 24.42 -0.16 -7.00
CA ILE A 129 23.30 -0.29 -7.96
C ILE A 129 22.12 -1.04 -7.34
N LYS A 130 22.41 -2.04 -6.50
CA LYS A 130 21.43 -3.00 -5.97
C LYS A 130 21.22 -2.90 -4.46
N GLY A 131 22.05 -2.13 -3.75
CA GLY A 131 21.88 -1.86 -2.33
C GLY A 131 22.02 -3.13 -1.52
N PHE A 132 20.92 -3.57 -0.90
CA PHE A 132 20.84 -4.79 -0.11
C PHE A 132 20.57 -6.07 -0.93
N LEU A 133 20.25 -5.97 -2.21
CA LEU A 133 19.98 -7.15 -3.05
C LEU A 133 21.27 -7.87 -3.44
N GLY A 134 21.21 -9.19 -3.50
CA GLY A 134 22.28 -10.04 -4.01
C GLY A 134 22.58 -9.76 -5.49
N GLY A 135 23.86 -9.88 -5.86
CA GLY A 135 24.34 -9.69 -7.24
C GLY A 135 24.74 -11.00 -7.91
N PRO A 136 24.53 -11.17 -9.24
CA PRO A 136 25.28 -12.15 -10.00
C PRO A 136 26.72 -11.65 -10.22
N GLU A 137 27.70 -12.55 -10.14
CA GLU A 137 29.03 -12.30 -10.70
C GLU A 137 28.88 -12.05 -12.21
N THR A 138 29.15 -10.81 -12.65
CA THR A 138 29.13 -10.50 -14.08
C THR A 138 30.50 -10.83 -14.67
N GLN A 139 30.69 -12.06 -15.13
CA GLN A 139 31.76 -12.34 -16.08
C GLN A 139 31.38 -11.76 -17.45
N LYS A 140 31.83 -10.53 -17.73
CA LYS A 140 32.01 -10.08 -19.12
C LYS A 140 33.29 -10.71 -19.67
N SER A 141 33.23 -11.99 -20.00
CA SER A 141 34.27 -12.66 -20.79
C SER A 141 33.61 -13.53 -21.84
N ARG A 142 33.62 -13.06 -23.10
CA ARG A 142 33.29 -13.89 -24.27
C ARG A 142 34.46 -14.84 -24.54
N SER A 143 34.60 -15.91 -23.75
CA SER A 143 35.26 -17.14 -24.21
C SER A 143 35.12 -18.26 -23.17
N VAL A 144 34.57 -19.38 -23.65
CA VAL A 144 34.67 -20.75 -23.12
C VAL A 144 33.98 -21.02 -21.77
N THR A 145 33.14 -22.06 -21.81
CA THR A 145 32.44 -22.76 -20.72
C THR A 145 33.20 -22.77 -19.39
N SER A 146 32.86 -21.85 -18.49
CA SER A 146 33.09 -21.96 -17.05
C SER A 146 31.74 -21.77 -16.39
N GLU A 147 31.24 -22.83 -15.76
CA GLU A 147 29.95 -22.85 -15.06
C GLU A 147 29.85 -21.71 -14.04
N CYS A 148 28.65 -21.13 -13.95
CA CYS A 148 28.31 -20.01 -13.08
C CYS A 148 28.35 -20.47 -11.60
N SER A 149 29.51 -20.33 -10.94
CA SER A 149 29.95 -21.23 -9.85
C SER A 149 29.23 -21.15 -8.49
N GLY A 150 28.23 -20.28 -8.27
CA GLY A 150 27.51 -20.16 -6.98
C GLY A 150 25.98 -20.04 -7.07
N GLN A 151 25.40 -20.09 -8.27
CA GLN A 151 23.96 -19.83 -8.46
C GLN A 151 23.06 -21.06 -8.29
N ARG A 152 23.68 -22.23 -8.16
CA ARG A 152 23.04 -23.53 -8.01
C ARG A 152 23.72 -24.28 -6.87
N LEU A 153 23.02 -25.23 -6.26
CA LEU A 153 23.67 -26.20 -5.39
C LEU A 153 24.72 -27.04 -6.16
N PRO A 154 25.77 -27.54 -5.48
CA PRO A 154 26.77 -28.41 -6.10
C PRO A 154 26.13 -29.71 -6.61
N ALA A 155 26.80 -30.40 -7.53
CA ALA A 155 26.28 -31.62 -8.17
C ALA A 155 25.90 -32.73 -7.17
N SER A 156 26.57 -32.79 -6.00
CA SER A 156 26.22 -33.70 -4.90
C SER A 156 24.83 -33.48 -4.31
N LEU A 157 24.28 -32.26 -4.45
CA LEU A 157 22.98 -31.84 -3.95
C LEU A 157 21.95 -31.62 -5.09
N GLU A 158 22.23 -32.13 -6.30
CA GLU A 158 21.36 -31.95 -7.47
C GLU A 158 19.92 -32.45 -7.23
N ALA A 159 19.73 -33.53 -6.47
CA ALA A 159 18.40 -34.03 -6.13
C ALA A 159 17.55 -32.98 -5.38
N TRP A 160 18.16 -32.23 -4.47
CA TRP A 160 17.50 -31.15 -3.72
C TRP A 160 17.08 -30.00 -4.64
N GLU A 161 17.95 -29.66 -5.59
CA GLU A 161 17.70 -28.64 -6.59
C GLU A 161 16.55 -29.04 -7.54
N VAL A 162 16.47 -30.32 -7.92
CA VAL A 162 15.38 -30.86 -8.76
C VAL A 162 14.04 -30.81 -8.01
N VAL A 163 14.00 -31.23 -6.74
CA VAL A 163 12.79 -31.15 -5.91
C VAL A 163 12.37 -29.69 -5.72
N HIS A 164 13.31 -28.80 -5.41
CA HIS A 164 13.08 -27.35 -5.28
C HIS A 164 12.48 -26.74 -6.55
N ARG A 165 13.08 -26.98 -7.71
CA ARG A 165 12.58 -26.47 -9.00
C ARG A 165 11.20 -27.03 -9.35
N SER A 166 10.87 -28.21 -8.83
CA SER A 166 9.57 -28.85 -9.04
C SER A 166 8.52 -28.42 -8.03
N LEU A 167 8.83 -27.54 -7.06
CA LEU A 167 7.90 -27.09 -6.02
C LEU A 167 6.53 -26.64 -6.56
N PRO A 168 6.42 -25.82 -7.62
CA PRO A 168 5.12 -25.46 -8.20
C PRO A 168 4.25 -26.65 -8.57
N ARG A 169 4.84 -27.69 -9.16
CA ARG A 169 4.11 -28.90 -9.54
C ARG A 169 3.82 -29.79 -8.32
N LEU A 170 4.79 -29.92 -7.42
CA LEU A 170 4.67 -30.75 -6.22
C LEU A 170 3.64 -30.21 -5.22
N LEU A 171 3.60 -28.89 -5.03
CA LEU A 171 2.61 -28.23 -4.16
C LEU A 171 1.21 -28.40 -4.72
N ARG A 172 1.00 -28.12 -6.01
CA ARG A 172 -0.30 -28.33 -6.67
C ARG A 172 -0.78 -29.77 -6.60
N ALA A 173 0.13 -30.73 -6.76
CA ALA A 173 -0.18 -32.16 -6.65
C ALA A 173 -0.30 -32.67 -5.20
N GLY A 174 -0.01 -31.87 -4.17
CA GLY A 174 0.04 -32.35 -2.78
C GLY A 174 1.16 -33.36 -2.49
N ARG A 175 2.23 -33.39 -3.30
CA ARG A 175 3.31 -34.40 -3.28
C ARG A 175 4.62 -33.92 -2.67
N VAL A 176 4.67 -32.71 -2.13
CA VAL A 176 5.89 -32.13 -1.54
C VAL A 176 6.48 -33.05 -0.48
N ARG A 177 5.66 -33.55 0.46
CA ARG A 177 6.14 -34.39 1.56
C ARG A 177 6.81 -35.66 1.06
N GLN A 178 6.16 -36.39 0.15
CA GLN A 178 6.75 -37.59 -0.47
C GLN A 178 8.10 -37.29 -1.14
N ALA A 179 8.19 -36.18 -1.87
CA ALA A 179 9.41 -35.79 -2.55
C ALA A 179 10.53 -35.38 -1.56
N VAL A 180 10.20 -34.66 -0.50
CA VAL A 180 11.15 -34.22 0.53
C VAL A 180 11.61 -35.39 1.40
N ASP A 181 10.72 -36.31 1.76
CA ASP A 181 11.06 -37.50 2.55
C ASP A 181 11.99 -38.44 1.77
N ALA A 182 11.85 -38.51 0.44
CA ALA A 182 12.73 -39.28 -0.45
C ALA A 182 14.18 -38.72 -0.50
N LEU A 183 14.40 -37.45 -0.14
CA LEU A 183 15.73 -36.84 -0.06
C LEU A 183 16.55 -37.31 1.16
N SER A 184 15.95 -38.09 2.07
CA SER A 184 16.65 -38.65 3.23
C SER A 184 17.78 -39.63 2.87
N VAL A 185 17.77 -40.16 1.64
CA VAL A 185 18.80 -41.07 1.10
C VAL A 185 20.06 -40.26 0.74
N GLY A 186 21.00 -40.18 1.68
CA GLY A 186 22.27 -39.44 1.49
C GLY A 186 22.83 -38.77 2.76
N GLY A 187 22.00 -38.58 3.79
CA GLY A 187 22.43 -38.14 5.13
C GLY A 187 22.92 -36.69 5.25
N ARG A 188 23.22 -36.29 6.50
CA ARG A 188 23.77 -34.95 6.89
C ARG A 188 25.12 -34.66 6.23
N ASP A 189 25.86 -35.70 5.85
CA ASP A 189 27.22 -35.62 5.35
C ASP A 189 27.35 -34.85 4.02
N LEU A 190 26.29 -34.81 3.21
CA LEU A 190 26.26 -34.04 1.96
C LEU A 190 26.38 -32.52 2.15
N TRP A 191 26.11 -32.02 3.36
CA TRP A 191 26.10 -30.59 3.68
C TRP A 191 27.36 -30.10 4.41
N ASN A 192 28.16 -31.02 4.99
CA ASN A 192 29.28 -30.67 5.88
C ASN A 192 30.44 -29.91 5.19
N ASP A 193 30.61 -30.10 3.87
CA ASP A 193 31.69 -29.49 3.08
C ASP A 193 31.18 -28.42 2.09
N LEU A 194 30.01 -27.83 2.37
CA LEU A 194 29.40 -26.86 1.46
C LEU A 194 30.21 -25.56 1.42
N GLU A 195 30.76 -25.22 0.26
CA GLU A 195 31.53 -23.98 0.11
C GLU A 195 30.67 -22.73 0.35
N GLN A 196 31.28 -21.68 0.93
CA GLN A 196 30.61 -20.42 1.29
C GLN A 196 29.74 -19.83 0.17
N ARG A 197 30.19 -19.96 -1.09
CA ARG A 197 29.47 -19.42 -2.26
C ARG A 197 28.09 -20.04 -2.49
N HIS A 198 27.83 -21.24 -1.95
CA HIS A 198 26.57 -21.95 -2.10
C HIS A 198 25.60 -21.76 -0.92
N LEU A 199 26.05 -21.21 0.22
CA LEU A 199 25.25 -21.12 1.45
C LEU A 199 23.95 -20.34 1.27
N ALA A 200 23.98 -19.18 0.60
CA ALA A 200 22.78 -18.39 0.32
C ALA A 200 21.75 -19.15 -0.54
N ARG A 201 22.22 -19.92 -1.53
CA ARG A 201 21.34 -20.77 -2.36
C ARG A 201 20.79 -21.94 -1.55
N ALA A 202 21.62 -22.57 -0.73
CA ALA A 202 21.22 -23.64 0.18
C ALA A 202 20.16 -23.19 1.17
N ALA A 203 20.34 -22.02 1.80
CA ALA A 203 19.36 -21.44 2.72
C ALA A 203 18.01 -21.21 2.06
N LEU A 204 18.00 -20.65 0.84
CA LEU A 204 16.79 -20.42 0.06
C LEU A 204 16.10 -21.73 -0.35
N VAL A 205 16.87 -22.75 -0.76
CA VAL A 205 16.33 -24.07 -1.12
C VAL A 205 15.73 -24.76 0.11
N LEU A 206 16.48 -24.82 1.22
CA LEU A 206 16.06 -25.49 2.44
C LEU A 206 14.85 -24.80 3.08
N SER A 207 14.83 -23.46 3.14
CA SER A 207 13.68 -22.72 3.64
C SER A 207 12.45 -22.90 2.74
N ALA A 208 12.62 -22.87 1.42
CA ALA A 208 11.51 -23.13 0.50
C ALA A 208 10.91 -24.53 0.69
N LEU A 209 11.75 -25.57 0.79
CA LEU A 209 11.29 -26.93 1.01
C LEU A 209 10.64 -27.12 2.40
N ALA A 210 11.22 -26.54 3.45
CA ALA A 210 10.68 -26.61 4.80
C ALA A 210 9.28 -26.00 4.90
N HIS A 211 9.09 -24.80 4.34
CA HIS A 211 7.77 -24.16 4.33
C HIS A 211 6.77 -24.92 3.46
N ALA A 212 7.20 -25.37 2.28
CA ALA A 212 6.34 -26.16 1.40
C ALA A 212 5.91 -27.49 2.04
N TYR A 213 6.77 -28.11 2.87
CA TYR A 213 6.45 -29.34 3.60
C TYR A 213 5.35 -29.13 4.65
N MET A 214 5.41 -27.99 5.34
CA MET A 214 4.47 -27.62 6.43
C MET A 214 3.20 -26.94 5.93
N PHE A 215 3.14 -26.57 4.65
CA PHE A 215 2.00 -25.88 4.07
C PHE A 215 0.75 -26.78 4.03
N GLY A 216 -0.38 -26.29 4.55
CA GLY A 216 -1.67 -26.99 4.57
C GLY A 216 -1.95 -27.87 5.81
N GLU A 217 -1.02 -27.95 6.78
CA GLU A 217 -1.20 -28.65 8.06
C GLU A 217 -1.83 -27.72 9.11
N GLU A 218 -3.15 -27.51 9.07
CA GLU A 218 -3.86 -26.69 10.08
C GLU A 218 -4.58 -27.48 11.17
N LYS A 219 -4.59 -28.82 11.14
CA LYS A 219 -5.24 -29.63 12.18
C LYS A 219 -4.23 -30.50 12.92
N ASP A 220 -4.35 -30.44 14.24
CA ASP A 220 -3.58 -31.12 15.28
C ASP A 220 -2.21 -30.52 15.64
N CYS A 221 -2.30 -29.55 16.56
CA CYS A 221 -1.23 -29.10 17.43
C CYS A 221 -0.69 -30.22 18.34
N GLU A 222 -0.36 -31.40 17.83
CA GLU A 222 0.57 -32.34 18.44
C GLU A 222 1.32 -33.15 17.35
N ARG A 223 2.34 -32.55 16.74
CA ARG A 223 3.52 -33.19 16.07
C ARG A 223 3.51 -33.48 14.55
N SER A 224 3.12 -32.57 13.66
CA SER A 224 3.82 -32.48 12.36
C SER A 224 5.15 -31.75 12.57
N LYS A 225 6.21 -32.50 12.88
CA LYS A 225 7.57 -31.96 13.00
C LYS A 225 8.23 -32.02 11.62
N LEU A 226 8.86 -30.92 11.22
CA LEU A 226 9.76 -30.88 10.06
C LEU A 226 10.72 -32.09 10.05
N PRO A 227 10.96 -32.74 8.90
CA PRO A 227 11.88 -33.85 8.82
C PRO A 227 13.28 -33.45 9.29
N ARG A 228 13.90 -34.29 10.13
CA ARG A 228 15.21 -33.98 10.71
C ARG A 228 16.29 -33.74 9.66
N HIS A 229 16.28 -34.46 8.54
CA HIS A 229 17.28 -34.27 7.48
C HIS A 229 17.18 -32.91 6.78
N VAL A 230 16.01 -32.26 6.80
CA VAL A 230 15.84 -30.88 6.31
C VAL A 230 16.21 -29.89 7.40
N LEU A 231 15.67 -30.07 8.61
CA LEU A 231 15.89 -29.15 9.73
C LEU A 231 17.36 -29.09 10.13
N ASP A 232 18.03 -30.22 10.28
CA ASP A 232 19.44 -30.30 10.67
C ASP A 232 20.36 -29.63 9.65
N ALA A 233 20.10 -29.85 8.34
CA ALA A 233 20.84 -29.20 7.27
C ALA A 233 20.59 -27.68 7.26
N TRP A 234 19.35 -27.27 7.51
CA TRP A 234 18.98 -25.86 7.55
C TRP A 234 19.59 -25.14 8.75
N GLU A 235 19.59 -25.75 9.93
CA GLU A 235 20.25 -25.23 11.12
C GLU A 235 21.76 -25.09 10.91
N MET A 236 22.40 -26.08 10.27
CA MET A 236 23.83 -26.02 9.92
C MET A 236 24.11 -24.85 8.96
N VAL A 237 23.38 -24.75 7.85
CA VAL A 237 23.58 -23.68 6.86
C VAL A 237 23.30 -22.30 7.47
N CYS A 238 22.27 -22.16 8.30
CA CYS A 238 21.99 -20.93 9.04
C CYS A 238 23.11 -20.56 10.02
N ALA A 239 23.64 -21.54 10.77
CA ALA A 239 24.76 -21.32 11.67
C ALA A 239 26.02 -20.87 10.92
N GLU A 240 26.34 -21.49 9.78
CA GLU A 240 27.52 -21.15 8.96
C GLU A 240 27.40 -19.75 8.33
N MET A 241 26.18 -19.34 7.97
CA MET A 241 25.90 -17.95 7.54
C MET A 241 25.86 -16.94 8.69
N GLY A 242 25.96 -17.39 9.95
CA GLY A 242 25.85 -16.53 11.12
C GLY A 242 24.45 -15.98 11.37
N ARG A 243 23.40 -16.72 10.96
CA ARG A 243 22.01 -16.38 11.27
C ARG A 243 21.66 -16.85 12.69
N PRO A 244 21.08 -15.98 13.53
CA PRO A 244 20.75 -16.31 14.92
C PRO A 244 19.50 -17.20 15.06
N ILE A 245 18.69 -17.30 13.99
CA ILE A 245 17.47 -18.09 13.93
C ILE A 245 17.46 -18.96 12.67
N THR A 246 16.93 -20.17 12.78
CA THR A 246 16.64 -21.04 11.63
C THR A 246 15.20 -20.78 11.21
N GLY A 247 15.02 -19.89 10.25
CA GLY A 247 13.71 -19.51 9.75
C GLY A 247 13.86 -18.80 8.42
N ARG A 248 12.73 -18.64 7.73
CA ARG A 248 12.65 -17.86 6.51
C ARG A 248 12.81 -16.39 6.84
N VAL A 249 13.74 -15.74 6.16
CA VAL A 249 14.08 -14.34 6.37
C VAL A 249 14.02 -13.56 5.05
N PRO A 250 14.02 -12.22 5.07
CA PRO A 250 13.97 -11.40 3.84
C PRO A 250 15.04 -11.72 2.82
N ALA A 251 16.19 -12.21 3.30
CA ALA A 251 17.28 -12.64 2.44
C ALA A 251 16.85 -13.78 1.51
N ASP A 252 16.06 -14.74 2.02
CA ASP A 252 15.62 -15.90 1.25
C ASP A 252 14.47 -15.56 0.31
N ASP A 253 13.60 -14.63 0.72
CA ASP A 253 12.38 -14.29 -0.03
C ASP A 253 12.58 -13.31 -1.17
N VAL A 254 13.44 -12.31 -0.94
CA VAL A 254 13.59 -11.19 -1.86
C VAL A 254 15.04 -10.88 -2.16
N LEU A 255 15.90 -10.70 -1.15
CA LEU A 255 17.24 -10.15 -1.41
C LEU A 255 18.09 -11.07 -2.29
N ASN A 256 18.03 -12.39 -2.07
CA ASN A 256 18.77 -13.39 -2.85
C ASN A 256 17.92 -14.11 -3.91
N ASN A 257 16.60 -13.89 -3.87
CA ASN A 257 15.64 -14.52 -4.77
C ASN A 257 15.33 -13.66 -6.01
N ALA A 258 15.31 -12.33 -5.86
CA ALA A 258 15.00 -11.40 -6.94
C ALA A 258 16.19 -11.24 -7.91
N VAL A 259 15.97 -11.49 -9.20
CA VAL A 259 16.98 -11.42 -10.25
C VAL A 259 16.60 -10.41 -11.32
N GLY A 260 17.53 -9.52 -11.66
CA GLY A 260 17.35 -8.49 -12.67
C GLY A 260 17.85 -7.12 -12.18
N ASN A 261 17.72 -6.11 -13.03
CA ASN A 261 18.05 -4.71 -12.71
C ASN A 261 16.83 -3.77 -12.86
N GLY A 262 15.71 -4.24 -13.42
CA GLY A 262 14.54 -3.40 -13.72
C GLY A 262 13.23 -4.19 -13.92
N SER A 263 13.31 -5.39 -14.50
CA SER A 263 12.26 -6.41 -14.45
C SER A 263 12.78 -7.58 -13.62
N PHE A 264 12.26 -7.75 -12.41
CA PHE A 264 12.71 -8.81 -11.53
C PHE A 264 11.98 -10.12 -11.82
N SER A 265 12.73 -11.19 -12.05
CA SER A 265 12.23 -12.57 -11.94
C SER A 265 12.61 -13.14 -10.58
N LEU A 266 11.92 -14.20 -10.16
CA LEU A 266 12.24 -14.92 -8.93
C LEU A 266 13.00 -16.21 -9.26
N ARG A 267 14.08 -16.50 -8.53
CA ARG A 267 14.82 -17.77 -8.62
C ARG A 267 14.06 -18.96 -8.05
N SER A 268 13.17 -18.68 -7.11
CA SER A 268 12.33 -19.64 -6.42
C SER A 268 10.91 -19.10 -6.38
N THR A 269 10.00 -19.90 -6.91
CA THR A 269 8.55 -19.70 -6.81
C THR A 269 7.93 -20.93 -6.18
N TYR A 270 6.91 -20.71 -5.35
CA TYR A 270 6.16 -21.80 -4.72
C TYR A 270 5.07 -22.31 -5.62
N PHE A 271 4.28 -21.41 -6.21
CA PHE A 271 3.11 -21.79 -7.02
C PHE A 271 3.23 -21.35 -8.47
N ASP A 272 4.27 -20.57 -8.79
CA ASP A 272 4.49 -19.96 -10.10
C ASP A 272 3.31 -19.09 -10.56
N LEU A 273 2.69 -18.42 -9.59
CA LEU A 273 1.54 -17.55 -9.81
C LEU A 273 1.98 -16.11 -10.12
N PRO A 274 1.21 -15.37 -10.95
CA PRO A 274 1.41 -13.95 -11.16
C PRO A 274 1.50 -13.14 -9.85
N GLU A 275 0.66 -13.45 -8.87
CA GLU A 275 0.55 -12.77 -7.58
C GLU A 275 1.84 -12.82 -6.76
N GLU A 276 2.48 -13.99 -6.74
CA GLU A 276 3.76 -14.23 -6.06
C GLU A 276 4.89 -13.43 -6.71
N ARG A 277 4.96 -13.48 -8.06
CA ARG A 277 5.98 -12.78 -8.84
C ARG A 277 5.86 -11.26 -8.69
N LEU A 278 4.64 -10.74 -8.77
CA LEU A 278 4.39 -9.31 -8.61
C LEU A 278 4.71 -8.83 -7.19
N SER A 279 4.24 -9.52 -6.16
CA SER A 279 4.47 -9.11 -4.76
C SER A 279 5.96 -9.06 -4.41
N SER A 280 6.70 -10.13 -4.71
CA SER A 280 8.13 -10.23 -4.35
C SER A 280 9.02 -9.40 -5.29
N GLY A 281 8.72 -9.40 -6.60
CA GLY A 281 9.43 -8.60 -7.59
C GLY A 281 9.28 -7.10 -7.35
N LEU A 282 8.13 -6.65 -6.83
CA LEU A 282 7.90 -5.27 -6.42
C LEU A 282 8.82 -4.86 -5.27
N GLN A 283 8.97 -5.73 -4.26
CA GLN A 283 9.87 -5.50 -3.14
C GLN A 283 11.32 -5.40 -3.61
N GLY A 284 11.76 -6.32 -4.50
CA GLY A 284 13.08 -6.24 -5.14
C GLY A 284 13.27 -4.93 -5.92
N SER A 285 12.25 -4.50 -6.65
CA SER A 285 12.28 -3.24 -7.41
C SER A 285 12.41 -2.01 -6.51
N MET A 286 11.70 -1.99 -5.38
CA MET A 286 11.81 -0.91 -4.40
C MET A 286 13.20 -0.84 -3.79
N GLU A 287 13.80 -1.98 -3.43
CA GLU A 287 15.16 -2.05 -2.88
C GLU A 287 16.21 -1.54 -3.89
N ALA A 288 16.10 -1.93 -5.17
CA ALA A 288 17.00 -1.44 -6.21
C ALA A 288 16.87 0.07 -6.43
N VAL A 289 15.64 0.60 -6.43
CA VAL A 289 15.40 2.05 -6.55
C VAL A 289 15.92 2.82 -5.33
N PHE A 290 15.83 2.21 -4.15
CA PHE A 290 16.27 2.78 -2.88
C PHE A 290 17.79 2.72 -2.69
N ALA A 291 18.49 1.76 -3.31
CA ALA A 291 19.92 1.51 -3.12
C ALA A 291 20.81 2.77 -3.06
N PRO A 292 20.68 3.77 -3.95
CA PRO A 292 21.51 4.99 -3.89
C PRO A 292 21.30 5.83 -2.62
N ALA A 293 20.15 5.71 -1.95
CA ALA A 293 19.84 6.41 -0.71
C ALA A 293 20.78 5.99 0.43
N LEU A 294 21.25 4.73 0.45
CA LEU A 294 22.16 4.24 1.50
C LEU A 294 23.47 5.03 1.52
N SER A 295 24.05 5.31 0.35
CA SER A 295 25.25 6.15 0.23
C SER A 295 24.95 7.61 0.61
N THR A 296 23.78 8.13 0.23
CA THR A 296 23.34 9.49 0.58
C THR A 296 23.16 9.65 2.11
N MET A 297 22.64 8.64 2.81
CA MET A 297 22.50 8.64 4.27
C MET A 297 23.86 8.75 4.96
N ALA A 298 24.82 7.91 4.56
CA ALA A 298 26.16 7.96 5.13
C ALA A 298 26.85 9.30 4.84
N LEU A 299 26.68 9.85 3.63
CA LEU A 299 27.18 11.20 3.30
C LEU A 299 26.55 12.28 4.19
N ALA A 300 25.26 12.18 4.49
CA ALA A 300 24.59 13.12 5.40
C ALA A 300 25.19 13.08 6.80
N GLN A 301 25.40 11.90 7.40
CA GLN A 301 26.01 11.77 8.73
C GLN A 301 27.45 12.31 8.76
N SER A 302 28.20 12.09 7.70
CA SER A 302 29.57 12.60 7.56
C SER A 302 29.60 14.11 7.43
N SER A 303 28.60 14.68 6.75
CA SER A 303 28.41 16.12 6.61
C SER A 303 27.93 16.76 7.92
N VAL A 304 27.20 16.02 8.76
CA VAL A 304 26.87 16.43 10.15
C VAL A 304 28.15 16.55 10.98
N LEU A 305 29.02 15.53 10.95
CA LEU A 305 30.31 15.55 11.66
C LEU A 305 31.24 16.66 11.18
N ALA A 306 31.07 17.12 9.93
CA ALA A 306 31.81 18.22 9.34
C ALA A 306 31.11 19.60 9.48
N ASP A 307 29.96 19.69 10.17
CA ASP A 307 29.11 20.89 10.30
C ASP A 307 28.78 21.56 8.95
N GLN A 308 28.40 20.76 7.95
CA GLN A 308 28.04 21.22 6.60
C GLN A 308 26.52 21.19 6.36
N PRO A 309 25.74 22.17 6.87
CA PRO A 309 24.27 22.14 6.80
C PRO A 309 23.73 22.11 5.36
N GLY A 310 24.36 22.81 4.42
CA GLY A 310 23.97 22.80 3.01
C GLY A 310 24.09 21.42 2.35
N GLN A 311 25.16 20.67 2.66
CA GLN A 311 25.37 19.32 2.15
C GLN A 311 24.40 18.32 2.79
N VAL A 312 24.12 18.45 4.09
CA VAL A 312 23.09 17.65 4.78
C VAL A 312 21.72 17.90 4.15
N ALA A 313 21.35 19.16 3.90
CA ALA A 313 20.09 19.51 3.25
C ALA A 313 19.96 18.88 1.85
N HIS A 314 21.01 18.95 1.04
CA HIS A 314 21.03 18.30 -0.28
C HIS A 314 20.85 16.78 -0.19
N CYS A 315 21.49 16.13 0.80
CA CYS A 315 21.31 14.71 1.03
C CYS A 315 19.85 14.39 1.37
N LEU A 316 19.22 15.15 2.29
CA LEU A 316 17.81 14.97 2.68
C LEU A 316 16.85 15.15 1.49
N GLU A 317 17.08 16.15 0.63
CA GLU A 317 16.32 16.37 -0.60
C GLU A 317 16.45 15.18 -1.58
N SER A 318 17.67 14.67 -1.75
CA SER A 318 17.96 13.48 -2.57
C SER A 318 17.28 12.22 -2.01
N LEU A 319 17.31 12.04 -0.69
CA LEU A 319 16.59 10.98 0.02
C LEU A 319 15.08 11.06 -0.22
N ALA A 320 14.48 12.25 -0.10
CA ALA A 320 13.07 12.48 -0.37
C ALA A 320 12.71 12.09 -1.81
N ALA A 321 13.57 12.41 -2.78
CA ALA A 321 13.39 11.99 -4.17
C ALA A 321 13.42 10.47 -4.36
N ARG A 322 14.25 9.74 -3.60
CA ARG A 322 14.29 8.27 -3.64
C ARG A 322 13.02 7.65 -3.05
N VAL A 323 12.52 8.19 -1.94
CA VAL A 323 11.24 7.77 -1.35
C VAL A 323 10.09 7.90 -2.34
N VAL A 324 10.02 9.02 -3.07
CA VAL A 324 8.97 9.22 -4.10
C VAL A 324 9.09 8.19 -5.24
N LYS A 325 10.31 7.83 -5.64
CA LYS A 325 10.52 6.76 -6.65
C LYS A 325 10.10 5.38 -6.14
N CYS A 326 10.35 5.05 -4.87
CA CYS A 326 9.85 3.80 -4.27
C CYS A 326 8.31 3.76 -4.27
N ALA A 327 7.66 4.90 -3.99
CA ALA A 327 6.20 5.00 -4.08
C ALA A 327 5.68 4.79 -5.52
N GLN A 328 6.41 5.26 -6.55
CA GLN A 328 6.06 5.00 -7.95
C GLN A 328 6.12 3.50 -8.30
N VAL A 329 7.12 2.79 -7.76
CA VAL A 329 7.19 1.33 -7.88
C VAL A 329 5.97 0.71 -7.22
N LEU A 330 5.67 1.04 -5.95
CA LEU A 330 4.50 0.52 -5.23
C LEU A 330 3.19 0.76 -5.98
N ASP A 331 3.04 1.92 -6.64
CA ASP A 331 1.88 2.28 -7.44
C ASP A 331 1.74 1.48 -8.74
N ALA A 332 2.82 0.92 -9.28
CA ALA A 332 2.81 0.11 -10.51
C ALA A 332 2.07 -1.22 -10.31
N MET A 333 2.14 -1.81 -9.10
CA MET A 333 1.25 -2.91 -8.74
C MET A 333 -0.14 -2.32 -8.51
N THR A 334 -1.09 -2.56 -9.39
CA THR A 334 -2.46 -2.11 -9.16
C THR A 334 -3.34 -3.32 -8.85
N PRO A 335 -4.03 -3.37 -7.68
CA PRO A 335 -5.06 -4.38 -7.40
C PRO A 335 -6.25 -4.34 -8.37
N ARG A 336 -6.18 -3.46 -9.37
CA ARG A 336 -7.16 -3.24 -10.42
C ARG A 336 -7.07 -4.25 -11.54
N ASP A 337 -5.87 -4.78 -11.77
CA ASP A 337 -5.61 -5.74 -12.84
C ASP A 337 -5.70 -7.15 -12.26
N THR A 338 -6.93 -7.64 -12.09
CA THR A 338 -7.17 -8.98 -11.53
C THR A 338 -6.73 -10.11 -12.47
N ALA A 339 -6.41 -9.81 -13.73
CA ALA A 339 -5.74 -10.76 -14.61
C ALA A 339 -4.30 -11.04 -14.17
N HIS A 340 -3.63 -10.04 -13.56
CA HIS A 340 -2.25 -10.15 -13.11
C HIS A 340 -2.10 -10.27 -11.59
N PHE A 341 -3.03 -9.72 -10.80
CA PHE A 341 -3.00 -9.79 -9.34
C PHE A 341 -4.39 -9.93 -8.72
N ASP A 342 -4.68 -11.09 -8.15
CA ASP A 342 -5.86 -11.34 -7.35
C ASP A 342 -5.54 -11.35 -5.85
N PRO A 343 -6.12 -10.44 -5.03
CA PRO A 343 -5.87 -10.40 -3.59
C PRO A 343 -6.30 -11.67 -2.84
N VAL A 344 -7.35 -12.38 -3.28
CA VAL A 344 -7.85 -13.61 -2.66
C VAL A 344 -6.91 -14.79 -2.97
N ILE A 345 -6.46 -14.92 -4.21
CA ILE A 345 -5.48 -15.95 -4.58
C ILE A 345 -4.16 -15.65 -3.89
N TRP A 346 -3.70 -14.40 -3.93
CA TRP A 346 -2.47 -13.96 -3.30
C TRP A 346 -2.49 -14.37 -1.83
N ILE A 347 -3.50 -13.98 -1.06
CA ILE A 347 -3.52 -14.24 0.37
C ILE A 347 -3.57 -15.74 0.71
N LYS A 348 -4.27 -16.57 -0.08
CA LYS A 348 -4.36 -18.03 0.16
C LYS A 348 -3.10 -18.79 -0.24
N THR A 349 -2.17 -18.15 -0.96
CA THR A 349 -0.96 -18.80 -1.48
C THR A 349 0.31 -18.20 -0.86
N TYR A 350 0.91 -17.19 -1.47
CA TYR A 350 2.25 -16.71 -1.13
C TYR A 350 2.41 -16.24 0.34
N PRO A 351 1.55 -15.37 0.90
CA PRO A 351 1.65 -14.98 2.30
C PRO A 351 1.15 -16.07 3.26
N ALA A 352 0.40 -17.08 2.81
CA ALA A 352 0.06 -18.24 3.65
C ALA A 352 1.28 -19.16 3.81
N MET A 353 2.07 -19.32 2.75
CA MET A 353 3.36 -20.03 2.77
C MET A 353 4.39 -19.39 3.71
N GLY A 354 4.27 -18.08 3.95
CA GLY A 354 5.17 -17.30 4.81
C GLY A 354 4.94 -17.45 6.33
N ARG A 355 4.14 -18.43 6.78
CA ARG A 355 3.95 -18.71 8.22
C ARG A 355 5.19 -19.36 8.82
N ALA A 356 5.44 -19.10 10.10
CA ALA A 356 6.54 -19.72 10.84
C ALA A 356 6.37 -21.25 10.96
N VAL A 357 7.44 -21.99 10.69
CA VAL A 357 7.51 -23.45 10.74
C VAL A 357 8.50 -23.96 11.79
N THR A 358 9.38 -23.11 12.30
CA THR A 358 10.26 -23.41 13.44
C THR A 358 9.94 -22.54 14.65
N SER A 359 10.51 -22.91 15.82
CA SER A 359 10.35 -22.11 17.03
C SER A 359 11.19 -20.83 16.95
N GLY A 360 10.56 -19.68 17.18
CA GLY A 360 11.24 -18.37 17.18
C GLY A 360 11.34 -17.72 15.80
N GLU A 361 10.91 -18.42 14.74
CA GLU A 361 10.75 -17.83 13.41
C GLU A 361 9.61 -16.80 13.39
N LEU A 362 9.81 -15.74 12.59
CA LEU A 362 8.81 -14.71 12.36
C LEU A 362 8.11 -14.97 11.03
N GLY A 363 6.79 -14.81 11.01
CA GLY A 363 6.05 -14.83 9.75
C GLY A 363 6.48 -13.68 8.83
N ASN A 364 6.62 -13.99 7.54
CA ASN A 364 7.05 -13.04 6.51
C ASN A 364 6.11 -11.83 6.46
N SER A 365 6.69 -10.65 6.39
CA SER A 365 5.99 -9.38 6.29
C SER A 365 6.75 -8.37 5.44
N GLY A 366 6.01 -7.50 4.76
CA GLY A 366 6.60 -6.34 4.07
C GLY A 366 7.31 -5.35 5.00
N VAL A 367 7.16 -5.47 6.33
CA VAL A 367 7.96 -4.69 7.28
C VAL A 367 9.37 -5.24 7.49
N ASP A 368 9.65 -6.46 7.02
CA ASP A 368 10.98 -7.08 7.15
C ASP A 368 11.99 -6.50 6.15
N VAL A 369 11.54 -5.65 5.24
CA VAL A 369 12.33 -5.03 4.19
C VAL A 369 13.40 -4.10 4.79
N PRO A 370 14.70 -4.33 4.53
CA PRO A 370 15.79 -3.51 5.07
C PRO A 370 15.68 -2.00 4.80
N LEU A 371 15.13 -1.57 3.66
CA LEU A 371 14.99 -0.14 3.35
C LEU A 371 14.21 0.64 4.43
N PHE A 372 13.16 0.04 4.99
CA PHE A 372 12.34 0.71 6.02
C PHE A 372 13.08 0.80 7.35
N HIS A 373 13.88 -0.22 7.68
CA HIS A 373 14.76 -0.19 8.85
C HIS A 373 15.85 0.88 8.70
N ALA A 374 16.46 1.00 7.52
CA ALA A 374 17.44 2.04 7.24
C ALA A 374 16.84 3.45 7.38
N LEU A 375 15.64 3.68 6.83
CA LEU A 375 14.93 4.96 6.99
C LEU A 375 14.61 5.27 8.45
N ASP A 376 14.00 4.32 9.18
CA ASP A 376 13.58 4.52 10.57
C ASP A 376 14.76 4.83 11.51
N ILE A 377 15.89 4.15 11.30
CA ILE A 377 17.13 4.40 12.05
C ILE A 377 17.73 5.75 11.67
N PHE A 378 17.87 6.03 10.36
CA PHE A 378 18.43 7.29 9.88
C PHE A 378 17.66 8.52 10.38
N ILE A 379 16.33 8.47 10.37
CA ILE A 379 15.51 9.57 10.88
C ILE A 379 15.46 9.62 12.42
N GLY A 380 16.02 8.62 13.12
CA GLY A 380 15.97 8.50 14.58
C GLY A 380 14.54 8.47 15.12
N ARG A 381 13.71 7.52 14.66
CA ARG A 381 12.28 7.41 15.04
C ARG A 381 12.09 7.44 16.58
N ARG A 382 11.19 8.31 17.08
CA ARG A 382 10.92 8.52 18.52
C ARG A 382 9.51 8.05 18.90
N ASP A 383 9.25 7.99 20.20
CA ASP A 383 7.93 7.72 20.79
C ASP A 383 7.27 6.42 20.29
N VAL A 384 8.08 5.41 19.98
CA VAL A 384 7.60 4.08 19.60
C VAL A 384 7.06 3.39 20.85
N LYS A 385 5.76 3.55 21.10
CA LYS A 385 5.05 2.91 22.22
C LYS A 385 4.50 1.54 21.81
N GLY A 386 4.44 0.61 22.77
CA GLY A 386 3.81 -0.71 22.62
C GLY A 386 4.61 -1.72 21.79
N ASP A 387 3.92 -2.74 21.28
CA ASP A 387 4.50 -3.94 20.67
C ASP A 387 5.28 -3.68 19.37
N LEU A 388 5.09 -2.51 18.74
CA LEU A 388 5.78 -2.11 17.51
C LEU A 388 7.30 -2.02 17.65
N SER A 389 7.80 -1.63 18.83
CA SER A 389 9.25 -1.54 19.08
C SER A 389 9.88 -2.93 19.22
N GLY A 390 9.25 -3.82 20.00
CA GLY A 390 9.69 -5.21 20.13
C GLY A 390 9.71 -5.93 18.78
N MET A 391 8.60 -5.83 18.04
CA MET A 391 8.47 -6.45 16.72
C MET A 391 9.54 -5.98 15.73
N GLN A 392 9.87 -4.69 15.70
CA GLN A 392 10.94 -4.18 14.82
C GLN A 392 12.33 -4.65 15.25
N ASN A 393 12.57 -4.83 16.54
CA ASN A 393 13.84 -5.37 17.03
C ASN A 393 13.99 -6.84 16.62
N ASP A 394 12.94 -7.64 16.81
CA ASP A 394 12.93 -9.06 16.44
C ASP A 394 13.13 -9.23 14.93
N ARG A 395 12.44 -8.43 14.12
CA ARG A 395 12.58 -8.46 12.64
C ARG A 395 13.97 -8.01 12.18
N ARG A 396 14.57 -7.01 12.83
CA ARG A 396 15.97 -6.62 12.55
C ARG A 396 16.96 -7.72 12.90
N ALA A 397 16.72 -8.48 13.96
CA ALA A 397 17.60 -9.59 14.34
C ALA A 397 17.67 -10.70 13.29
N ALA A 398 16.60 -10.87 12.49
CA ALA A 398 16.53 -11.83 11.39
C ALA A 398 17.27 -11.38 10.11
N LEU A 399 17.72 -10.12 10.03
CA LEU A 399 18.45 -9.62 8.86
C LEU A 399 19.87 -10.21 8.76
N PRO A 400 20.43 -10.33 7.53
CA PRO A 400 21.82 -10.69 7.32
C PRO A 400 22.79 -9.87 8.19
N ALA A 401 23.84 -10.52 8.71
CA ALA A 401 24.74 -9.93 9.71
C ALA A 401 25.36 -8.60 9.24
N ASN A 402 25.80 -8.55 8.00
CA ASN A 402 26.33 -7.36 7.33
C ASN A 402 25.30 -6.21 7.24
N ILE A 403 24.02 -6.51 7.03
CA ILE A 403 22.94 -5.52 7.00
C ILE A 403 22.73 -4.99 8.42
N ARG A 404 22.65 -5.88 9.43
CA ARG A 404 22.52 -5.48 10.83
C ARG A 404 23.64 -4.53 11.26
N VAL A 405 24.88 -4.89 10.95
CA VAL A 405 26.04 -4.07 11.26
C VAL A 405 25.96 -2.69 10.58
N PHE A 406 25.54 -2.62 9.31
CA PHE A 406 25.34 -1.33 8.64
C PHE A 406 24.24 -0.50 9.31
N LEU A 407 23.13 -1.13 9.69
CA LEU A 407 22.03 -0.47 10.38
C LEU A 407 22.44 0.03 11.78
N ASP A 408 23.24 -0.75 12.52
CA ASP A 408 23.78 -0.34 13.82
C ASP A 408 24.72 0.85 13.65
N ALA A 409 25.57 0.85 12.63
CA ALA A 409 26.46 1.96 12.30
C ALA A 409 25.69 3.22 11.85
N LEU A 410 24.58 3.04 11.13
CA LEU A 410 23.67 4.13 10.75
C LEU A 410 22.97 4.73 11.98
N GLY A 411 22.81 3.97 13.05
CA GLY A 411 22.19 4.40 14.31
C GLY A 411 23.12 5.12 15.28
N ASP A 412 24.38 5.39 14.92
CA ASP A 412 25.34 6.10 15.77
C ASP A 412 24.87 7.53 16.09
N GLU A 413 24.76 7.83 17.39
CA GLU A 413 24.30 9.13 17.90
C GLU A 413 25.23 10.28 17.49
N ALA A 414 26.53 10.03 17.30
CA ALA A 414 27.49 11.06 16.90
C ALA A 414 27.18 11.65 15.52
N GLY A 415 26.58 10.85 14.63
CA GLY A 415 26.16 11.25 13.28
C GLY A 415 24.68 11.60 13.17
N SER A 416 23.96 11.78 14.29
CA SER A 416 22.50 11.95 14.30
C SER A 416 22.06 13.21 13.53
N VAL A 417 21.47 13.00 12.35
CA VAL A 417 20.91 14.10 11.54
C VAL A 417 19.74 14.77 12.26
N ARG A 418 18.92 13.99 13.00
CA ARG A 418 17.80 14.53 13.78
C ARG A 418 18.30 15.53 14.83
N ASP A 419 19.29 15.14 15.62
CA ASP A 419 19.79 15.98 16.71
C ASP A 419 20.57 17.17 16.18
N TYR A 420 21.29 17.00 15.07
CA TYR A 420 21.91 18.10 14.34
C TYR A 420 20.88 19.15 13.86
N VAL A 421 19.76 18.72 13.26
CA VAL A 421 18.67 19.61 12.85
C VAL A 421 17.99 20.28 14.05
N ALA A 422 17.82 19.56 15.17
CA ALA A 422 17.26 20.13 16.39
C ALA A 422 18.18 21.21 16.97
N ALA A 423 19.48 20.92 17.12
CA ALA A 423 20.48 21.87 17.57
C ALA A 423 20.58 23.10 16.67
N ALA A 424 20.50 22.90 15.34
CA ALA A 424 20.47 23.99 14.37
C ALA A 424 19.28 24.96 14.58
N ARG A 425 18.10 24.43 14.94
CA ARG A 425 16.91 25.26 15.21
C ARG A 425 16.99 26.06 16.50
N ASP A 426 17.75 25.57 17.48
CA ASP A 426 17.93 26.21 18.78
C ASP A 426 19.08 27.24 18.77
N ARG A 427 19.86 27.33 17.68
CA ARG A 427 20.97 28.30 17.56
C ARG A 427 20.44 29.75 17.62
N PRO A 428 21.10 30.66 18.37
CA PRO A 428 20.64 32.04 18.49
C PRO A 428 20.79 32.81 17.17
N HIS A 429 19.67 33.30 16.62
CA HIS A 429 19.63 33.99 15.33
C HIS A 429 20.51 35.25 15.23
N HIS A 430 20.86 35.89 16.35
CA HIS A 430 21.66 37.11 16.38
C HIS A 430 23.17 36.89 16.23
N LEU A 431 23.63 35.63 16.24
CA LEU A 431 25.04 35.25 16.14
C LEU A 431 25.41 34.66 14.77
N LEU A 432 24.46 34.54 13.86
CA LEU A 432 24.63 33.91 12.54
C LEU A 432 24.67 34.97 11.44
N SER A 433 25.46 34.74 10.40
CA SER A 433 25.36 35.52 9.16
C SER A 433 24.02 35.25 8.45
N GLU A 434 23.59 36.14 7.56
CA GLU A 434 22.37 35.92 6.77
C GLU A 434 22.46 34.65 5.91
N GLU A 435 23.65 34.35 5.38
CA GLU A 435 23.90 33.15 4.58
C GLU A 435 23.78 31.87 5.43
N GLU A 436 24.35 31.86 6.63
CA GLU A 436 24.22 30.75 7.57
C GLU A 436 22.77 30.54 7.98
N HIS A 437 22.04 31.63 8.23
CA HIS A 437 20.62 31.57 8.55
C HIS A 437 19.82 30.89 7.43
N LEU A 438 20.06 31.25 6.17
CA LEU A 438 19.39 30.66 5.01
C LEU A 438 19.73 29.17 4.85
N GLN A 439 20.99 28.78 5.10
CA GLN A 439 21.40 27.38 5.05
C GLN A 439 20.70 26.53 6.12
N TYR A 440 20.58 27.04 7.36
CA TYR A 440 19.87 26.34 8.43
C TYR A 440 18.36 26.30 8.22
N GLN A 441 17.78 27.35 7.61
CA GLN A 441 16.38 27.35 7.20
C GLN A 441 16.11 26.28 6.12
N ARG A 442 16.96 26.20 5.10
CA ARG A 442 16.90 25.14 4.09
C ARG A 442 17.04 23.75 4.71
N LEU A 443 18.01 23.56 5.61
CA LEU A 443 18.21 22.30 6.32
C LEU A 443 16.93 21.86 7.06
N SER A 444 16.33 22.80 7.80
CA SER A 444 15.09 22.58 8.54
C SER A 444 13.93 22.19 7.62
N ALA A 445 13.78 22.88 6.49
CA ALA A 445 12.75 22.60 5.50
C ALA A 445 12.98 21.26 4.77
N ALA A 446 14.23 20.95 4.42
CA ALA A 446 14.60 19.67 3.78
C ALA A 446 14.30 18.48 4.70
N TRP A 447 14.55 18.62 6.01
CA TRP A 447 14.19 17.63 7.01
C TRP A 447 12.68 17.41 7.10
N ASP A 448 11.90 18.48 7.23
CA ASP A 448 10.43 18.37 7.30
C ASP A 448 9.86 17.80 5.98
N GLY A 449 10.44 18.18 4.83
CA GLY A 449 10.10 17.64 3.53
C GLY A 449 10.38 16.13 3.39
N LEU A 450 11.52 15.63 3.88
CA LEU A 450 11.81 14.19 3.90
C LEU A 450 10.77 13.43 4.73
N LEU A 451 10.47 13.90 5.94
CA LEU A 451 9.48 13.27 6.82
C LEU A 451 8.08 13.26 6.19
N GLN A 452 7.69 14.37 5.56
CA GLN A 452 6.40 14.48 4.86
C GLN A 452 6.31 13.52 3.67
N MET A 453 7.36 13.39 2.86
CA MET A 453 7.40 12.44 1.73
C MET A 453 7.37 10.99 2.22
N TYR A 454 8.04 10.69 3.34
CA TYR A 454 8.03 9.34 3.90
C TYR A 454 6.65 8.97 4.46
N VAL A 455 6.01 9.86 5.23
CA VAL A 455 4.64 9.64 5.71
C VAL A 455 3.65 9.56 4.55
N TRP A 456 3.79 10.42 3.53
CA TRP A 456 2.97 10.33 2.31
C TRP A 456 3.09 8.96 1.63
N PHE A 457 4.30 8.40 1.51
CA PHE A 457 4.50 7.05 0.97
C PHE A 457 3.78 5.99 1.82
N LEU A 458 3.91 6.06 3.15
CA LEU A 458 3.28 5.12 4.06
C LEU A 458 1.75 5.23 4.09
N GLU A 459 1.18 6.42 3.87
CA GLU A 459 -0.26 6.61 3.73
C GLU A 459 -0.81 5.87 2.50
N ARG A 460 -0.08 5.90 1.38
CA ARG A 460 -0.44 5.13 0.17
C ARG A 460 -0.35 3.62 0.42
N HIS A 461 0.72 3.19 1.09
CA HIS A 461 0.87 1.80 1.50
C HIS A 461 -0.28 1.35 2.40
N ARG A 462 -0.71 2.17 3.38
CA ARG A 462 -1.85 1.89 4.26
C ARG A 462 -3.14 1.69 3.47
N VAL A 463 -3.50 2.63 2.59
CA VAL A 463 -4.73 2.55 1.80
C VAL A 463 -4.76 1.26 0.97
N LYS A 464 -3.62 0.88 0.39
CA LYS A 464 -3.50 -0.34 -0.41
C LYS A 464 -3.56 -1.61 0.44
N ALA A 465 -2.84 -1.65 1.55
CA ALA A 465 -2.78 -2.79 2.45
C ALA A 465 -4.14 -3.07 3.09
N VAL A 466 -4.85 -2.04 3.55
CA VAL A 466 -6.21 -2.15 4.10
C VAL A 466 -7.17 -2.68 3.05
N GLY A 467 -7.15 -2.13 1.83
CA GLY A 467 -8.02 -2.60 0.74
C GLY A 467 -7.79 -4.07 0.37
N ILE A 468 -6.53 -4.50 0.25
CA ILE A 468 -6.19 -5.92 -0.03
C ILE A 468 -6.59 -6.82 1.15
N THR A 469 -6.32 -6.39 2.39
CA THR A 469 -6.56 -7.21 3.59
C THR A 469 -8.05 -7.38 3.87
N GLY A 470 -8.88 -6.35 3.63
CA GLY A 470 -10.34 -6.46 3.75
C GLY A 470 -10.90 -7.58 2.88
N VAL A 471 -10.56 -7.55 1.58
CA VAL A 471 -11.02 -8.57 0.63
C VAL A 471 -10.52 -9.96 1.03
N SER A 472 -9.33 -10.01 1.63
CA SER A 472 -8.66 -11.24 2.02
C SER A 472 -9.26 -11.90 3.28
N LEU A 473 -9.63 -11.12 4.28
CA LEU A 473 -10.19 -11.64 5.53
C LEU A 473 -11.65 -12.06 5.33
N GLY A 474 -12.42 -11.29 4.57
CA GLY A 474 -13.80 -11.63 4.21
C GLY A 474 -13.94 -12.95 3.42
N THR A 475 -12.89 -13.43 2.77
CA THR A 475 -12.91 -14.65 1.92
C THR A 475 -12.27 -15.88 2.57
N GLY A 476 -12.00 -15.82 3.87
CA GLY A 476 -11.74 -17.02 4.68
C GLY A 476 -10.38 -17.22 5.29
N ARG A 477 -9.54 -16.19 5.33
CA ARG A 477 -8.27 -16.33 6.04
C ARG A 477 -8.43 -15.93 7.51
N HIS A 478 -8.37 -16.91 8.42
CA HIS A 478 -8.52 -16.66 9.86
C HIS A 478 -7.26 -16.08 10.54
N SER A 479 -6.14 -15.92 9.84
CA SER A 479 -4.91 -15.34 10.40
C SER A 479 -3.93 -14.78 9.37
N THR A 480 -3.26 -13.67 9.67
CA THR A 480 -2.15 -13.12 8.86
C THR A 480 -0.91 -14.02 8.89
N SER A 481 0.07 -13.79 8.00
CA SER A 481 1.36 -14.52 8.01
C SER A 481 2.09 -14.40 9.33
N SER A 482 1.98 -13.23 9.99
CA SER A 482 2.48 -12.94 11.33
C SER A 482 1.72 -13.64 12.47
N GLY A 483 0.72 -14.46 12.17
CA GLY A 483 -0.04 -15.22 13.17
C GLY A 483 -1.09 -14.40 13.93
N VAL A 484 -1.33 -13.14 13.55
CA VAL A 484 -2.46 -12.36 14.08
C VAL A 484 -3.73 -13.02 13.55
N LYS A 485 -4.48 -13.67 14.43
CA LYS A 485 -5.79 -14.25 14.14
C LYS A 485 -6.85 -13.15 14.05
N SER A 486 -7.86 -13.33 13.21
CA SER A 486 -9.08 -12.53 13.32
C SER A 486 -9.67 -12.76 14.72
N SER A 487 -10.09 -11.70 15.41
CA SER A 487 -10.55 -11.77 16.80
C SER A 487 -11.90 -12.47 17.03
N ASP A 488 -12.41 -13.20 16.04
CA ASP A 488 -13.75 -13.81 16.09
C ASP A 488 -13.78 -15.31 16.43
N GLN A 489 -12.67 -15.90 16.90
CA GLN A 489 -12.72 -17.30 17.36
C GLN A 489 -12.06 -17.51 18.72
N GLY A 490 -12.90 -17.50 19.76
CA GLY A 490 -12.75 -18.35 20.94
C GLY A 490 -11.99 -17.76 22.13
N ASN A 491 -12.76 -17.49 23.19
CA ASN A 491 -12.42 -17.34 24.62
C ASN A 491 -11.94 -15.97 25.16
N CYS A 492 -12.75 -15.50 26.13
CA CYS A 492 -12.59 -14.35 27.01
C CYS A 492 -12.93 -12.98 26.41
N VAL A 493 -14.21 -12.80 26.07
CA VAL A 493 -14.87 -11.49 26.09
C VAL A 493 -14.72 -10.89 27.49
N ARG A 494 -13.93 -9.83 27.64
CA ARG A 494 -14.13 -8.91 28.75
C ARG A 494 -15.28 -7.98 28.35
N PRO A 495 -16.37 -7.89 29.11
CA PRO A 495 -17.48 -7.01 28.76
C PRO A 495 -16.99 -5.55 28.70
N GLY A 496 -17.27 -4.86 27.60
CA GLY A 496 -17.06 -3.40 27.46
C GLY A 496 -15.97 -2.91 26.49
N LYS A 497 -15.36 -3.74 25.64
CA LYS A 497 -14.54 -3.25 24.50
C LYS A 497 -15.18 -3.61 23.16
N PRO A 498 -15.37 -2.65 22.24
CA PRO A 498 -15.91 -2.94 20.91
C PRO A 498 -14.95 -3.86 20.14
N ASN A 499 -15.51 -4.82 19.42
CA ASN A 499 -14.77 -5.73 18.55
C ASN A 499 -14.30 -4.96 17.31
N VAL A 500 -13.03 -4.58 17.26
CA VAL A 500 -12.48 -3.79 16.15
C VAL A 500 -12.05 -4.74 15.03
N ARG A 501 -12.61 -4.55 13.83
CA ARG A 501 -12.24 -5.35 12.65
C ARG A 501 -10.71 -5.36 12.43
N PRO A 502 -10.10 -6.48 11.98
CA PRO A 502 -8.65 -6.56 11.86
C PRO A 502 -8.06 -5.50 10.90
N GLU A 503 -8.78 -5.10 9.86
CA GLU A 503 -8.37 -4.04 8.93
C GLU A 503 -8.34 -2.66 9.62
N ALA A 504 -9.34 -2.39 10.48
CA ALA A 504 -9.40 -1.18 11.27
C ALA A 504 -8.24 -1.14 12.27
N MET A 505 -7.95 -2.26 12.94
CA MET A 505 -6.79 -2.41 13.81
C MET A 505 -5.47 -2.19 13.05
N LEU A 506 -5.31 -2.81 11.88
CA LEU A 506 -4.14 -2.61 11.02
C LEU A 506 -3.99 -1.14 10.62
N SER A 507 -5.08 -0.51 10.18
CA SER A 507 -5.13 0.91 9.83
C SER A 507 -4.69 1.80 11.00
N MET A 508 -5.19 1.53 12.21
CA MET A 508 -4.80 2.24 13.44
C MET A 508 -3.31 2.06 13.77
N GLN A 509 -2.79 0.83 13.70
CA GLN A 509 -1.38 0.54 13.94
C GLN A 509 -0.47 1.26 12.94
N MET A 510 -0.84 1.27 11.66
CA MET A 510 -0.10 1.98 10.62
C MET A 510 -0.14 3.50 10.83
N LYS A 511 -1.30 4.07 11.19
CA LYS A 511 -1.44 5.50 11.55
C LYS A 511 -0.56 5.88 12.74
N LYS A 512 -0.55 5.08 13.82
CA LYS A 512 0.36 5.26 14.97
C LYS A 512 1.82 5.17 14.53
N GLY A 513 2.14 4.22 13.65
CA GLY A 513 3.46 4.07 13.04
C GLY A 513 3.92 5.32 12.28
N MET A 514 3.05 5.94 11.51
CA MET A 514 3.35 7.20 10.80
C MET A 514 3.52 8.37 11.77
N ALA A 515 2.66 8.51 12.78
CA ALA A 515 2.75 9.57 13.79
C ALA A 515 4.09 9.54 14.55
N SER A 516 4.57 8.33 14.93
CA SER A 516 5.86 8.18 15.62
C SER A 516 7.08 8.64 14.78
N ARG A 517 6.99 8.59 13.45
CA ARG A 517 8.07 9.08 12.55
C ARG A 517 8.16 10.59 12.54
N LEU A 518 7.01 11.27 12.64
CA LEU A 518 6.92 12.72 12.79
C LEU A 518 7.43 13.19 14.15
N GLY A 519 7.29 12.38 15.21
CA GLY A 519 7.74 12.74 16.56
C GLY A 519 7.10 14.04 17.07
N GLY A 520 5.79 14.19 16.86
CA GLY A 520 5.03 15.39 17.24
C GLY A 520 5.16 16.58 16.29
N ARG A 521 5.92 16.45 15.19
CA ARG A 521 6.03 17.51 14.17
C ARG A 521 4.73 17.66 13.37
N PRO A 522 4.42 18.89 12.92
CA PRO A 522 3.30 19.09 12.00
C PRO A 522 3.51 18.36 10.68
N LEU A 523 2.41 17.99 10.05
CA LEU A 523 2.40 17.35 8.72
C LEU A 523 2.52 18.37 7.56
N TRP A 524 2.88 19.62 7.88
CA TRP A 524 3.03 20.73 6.94
C TRP A 524 4.38 21.43 7.16
N GLN A 525 4.85 22.16 6.15
CA GLN A 525 6.00 23.05 6.23
C GLN A 525 5.59 24.50 5.96
N ASP A 526 6.38 25.43 6.48
CA ASP A 526 6.23 26.85 6.21
C ASP A 526 6.67 27.16 4.77
N ALA A 527 5.95 28.08 4.13
CA ALA A 527 6.18 28.57 2.79
C ALA A 527 5.72 30.03 2.69
N HIS A 528 6.07 30.74 1.62
CA HIS A 528 5.70 32.16 1.50
C HIS A 528 5.23 32.51 0.09
N VAL A 529 4.24 33.38 -0.02
CA VAL A 529 3.81 33.91 -1.33
C VAL A 529 4.92 34.79 -1.90
N GLN A 530 5.50 34.40 -3.03
CA GLN A 530 6.53 35.18 -3.72
C GLN A 530 5.92 36.23 -4.64
N SER A 531 4.90 35.87 -5.41
CA SER A 531 4.23 36.79 -6.33
C SER A 531 2.83 36.29 -6.70
N ARG A 532 2.02 37.18 -7.29
CA ARG A 532 0.69 36.86 -7.80
C ARG A 532 0.43 37.55 -9.14
N SER A 533 -0.32 36.89 -10.01
CA SER A 533 -0.83 37.43 -11.26
C SER A 533 -2.33 37.17 -11.34
N VAL A 534 -3.12 38.23 -11.50
CA VAL A 534 -4.58 38.18 -11.40
C VAL A 534 -5.21 38.15 -12.79
N TYR A 535 -6.16 37.24 -12.98
CA TYR A 535 -7.01 37.10 -14.16
C TYR A 535 -8.49 37.18 -13.74
N GLN A 536 -9.43 37.35 -14.68
CA GLN A 536 -10.84 37.65 -14.35
C GLN A 536 -11.60 36.49 -13.65
N GLY A 537 -11.05 35.27 -13.67
CA GLY A 537 -11.63 34.12 -12.98
C GLY A 537 -10.61 33.21 -12.30
N SER A 538 -9.34 33.62 -12.27
CA SER A 538 -8.25 32.83 -11.71
C SER A 538 -7.12 33.73 -11.23
N VAL A 539 -6.31 33.23 -10.30
CA VAL A 539 -5.09 33.88 -9.84
C VAL A 539 -3.96 32.86 -9.93
N VAL A 540 -2.87 33.25 -10.55
CA VAL A 540 -1.63 32.48 -10.55
C VAL A 540 -0.80 32.95 -9.37
N VAL A 541 -0.47 32.04 -8.46
CA VAL A 541 0.26 32.33 -7.21
C VAL A 541 1.58 31.58 -7.24
N ALA A 542 2.69 32.32 -7.14
CA ALA A 542 4.01 31.74 -6.95
C ALA A 542 4.29 31.62 -5.45
N VAL A 543 4.65 30.42 -5.00
CA VAL A 543 4.93 30.09 -3.61
C VAL A 543 6.37 29.61 -3.49
N ARG A 544 7.14 30.26 -2.62
CA ARG A 544 8.52 29.91 -2.30
C ARG A 544 8.57 28.84 -1.22
N LEU A 545 9.36 27.82 -1.48
CA LEU A 545 9.75 26.75 -0.56
C LEU A 545 11.25 26.83 -0.31
N ASP A 546 11.64 26.68 0.96
CA ASP A 546 13.03 26.79 1.36
C ASP A 546 13.84 25.52 1.08
N SER A 547 13.24 24.47 0.49
CA SER A 547 13.92 23.22 0.13
C SER A 547 13.55 22.74 -1.27
N LYS A 548 14.48 22.02 -1.92
CA LYS A 548 14.30 21.45 -3.27
C LYS A 548 13.67 20.07 -3.18
N LEU A 549 12.35 20.02 -2.96
CA LEU A 549 11.60 18.76 -2.90
C LEU A 549 11.37 18.17 -4.30
N PRO A 550 11.16 16.85 -4.42
CA PRO A 550 10.98 16.15 -5.70
C PRO A 550 9.59 16.37 -6.33
N LEU A 551 9.15 17.61 -6.39
CA LEU A 551 7.88 18.03 -6.98
C LEU A 551 8.05 18.31 -8.48
N GLN A 552 7.01 18.02 -9.24
CA GLN A 552 6.91 18.26 -10.68
C GLN A 552 5.55 18.89 -10.98
N PRO A 553 5.39 19.55 -12.15
CA PRO A 553 4.06 19.92 -12.61
C PRO A 553 3.11 18.73 -12.56
N GLY A 554 1.84 18.98 -12.23
CA GLY A 554 0.82 17.95 -12.06
C GLY A 554 0.80 17.26 -10.68
N ASP A 555 1.85 17.39 -9.87
CA ASP A 555 1.77 17.08 -8.44
C ASP A 555 0.80 18.04 -7.73
N ARG A 556 0.37 17.70 -6.52
CA ARG A 556 -0.53 18.54 -5.72
C ARG A 556 0.19 19.09 -4.49
N VAL A 557 -0.36 20.16 -3.92
CA VAL A 557 -0.04 20.64 -2.58
C VAL A 557 -1.33 20.85 -1.80
N GLN A 558 -1.31 20.46 -0.54
CA GLN A 558 -2.36 20.77 0.40
C GLN A 558 -2.04 22.09 1.09
N VAL A 559 -2.99 23.03 1.13
CA VAL A 559 -2.79 24.36 1.72
C VAL A 559 -3.82 24.59 2.83
N TRP A 560 -3.34 25.06 3.98
CA TRP A 560 -4.19 25.41 5.12
C TRP A 560 -4.58 26.89 5.09
N PRO A 561 -5.79 27.24 5.57
CA PRO A 561 -6.17 28.62 5.74
C PRO A 561 -5.35 29.32 6.85
N PRO A 562 -5.24 30.66 6.80
CA PRO A 562 -4.61 31.44 7.87
C PRO A 562 -5.41 31.29 9.16
N ARG A 563 -4.73 31.10 10.29
CA ARG A 563 -5.41 31.20 11.59
C ARG A 563 -5.88 32.64 11.79
N LYS A 564 -7.17 32.85 12.08
CA LYS A 564 -7.62 34.13 12.65
C LYS A 564 -6.87 34.33 13.97
N ARG A 565 -5.93 35.28 14.03
CA ARG A 565 -5.31 35.69 15.30
C ARG A 565 -6.44 36.17 16.22
N LYS A 566 -6.81 35.40 17.24
CA LYS A 566 -7.55 35.95 18.39
C LYS A 566 -6.69 37.09 18.93
N LYS A 567 -7.25 38.30 19.06
CA LYS A 567 -6.64 39.40 19.83
C LYS A 567 -6.52 38.91 21.26
N LEU A 568 -5.38 38.30 21.61
CA LEU A 568 -5.08 37.91 22.97
C LEU A 568 -4.31 39.07 23.61
N ASN A 569 -4.91 39.67 24.63
CA ASN A 569 -4.27 40.68 25.45
C ASN A 569 -2.91 40.16 25.94
N ARG A 570 -1.89 41.01 25.81
CA ARG A 570 -0.52 40.77 26.29
C ARG A 570 -0.55 40.53 27.79
N THR A 571 -0.31 39.29 28.22
CA THR A 571 0.44 38.91 29.43
C THR A 571 0.60 37.39 29.46
N SER A 572 1.77 36.93 29.90
CA SER A 572 2.28 35.53 29.93
C SER A 572 2.79 34.94 28.60
N SER A 573 3.98 35.38 28.23
CA SER A 573 4.92 34.62 27.40
C SER A 573 5.55 33.47 28.19
N GLN A 574 5.90 32.39 27.48
CA GLN A 574 6.65 31.21 27.94
C GLN A 574 5.84 30.10 28.64
N GLN A 575 4.98 29.37 27.89
CA GLN A 575 4.70 27.93 28.14
C GLN A 575 3.78 27.23 27.11
N ARG A 576 3.27 27.91 26.07
CA ARG A 576 2.44 27.28 25.03
C ARG A 576 3.21 26.95 23.75
N ARG A 577 4.01 25.88 23.77
CA ARG A 577 4.43 25.13 22.55
C ARG A 577 4.32 23.60 22.70
N LEU A 578 3.65 23.10 23.75
CA LEU A 578 3.59 21.65 24.03
C LEU A 578 2.19 21.02 23.99
N ARG A 579 1.16 21.71 23.48
CA ARG A 579 -0.14 21.07 23.20
C ARG A 579 -0.77 21.64 21.94
N ALA A 580 -0.59 20.95 20.83
CA ALA A 580 -1.48 21.08 19.68
C ALA A 580 -1.40 19.77 18.87
N PHE A 581 -2.50 19.02 18.93
CA PHE A 581 -2.91 17.87 18.12
C PHE A 581 -2.25 16.50 18.38
N SER A 582 -2.88 15.75 19.31
CA SER A 582 -3.06 14.29 19.16
C SER A 582 -4.17 14.03 18.13
N PRO A 583 -4.08 12.97 17.30
CA PRO A 583 -5.22 12.43 16.57
C PRO A 583 -5.97 11.48 17.50
N GLU A 584 -6.76 12.01 18.42
CA GLU A 584 -7.72 11.26 19.23
C GLU A 584 -9.11 11.71 18.78
N ASP A 585 -9.70 10.95 17.86
CA ASP A 585 -11.16 10.81 17.79
C ASP A 585 -11.42 9.39 18.31
N ASP A 586 -11.66 9.27 19.61
CA ASP A 586 -12.21 8.08 20.26
C ASP A 586 -13.51 8.54 20.95
N ASP A 587 -14.64 8.43 20.25
CA ASP A 587 -15.98 8.54 20.84
C ASP A 587 -16.44 7.13 21.25
N VAL A 588 -16.08 6.69 22.47
CA VAL A 588 -16.86 5.71 23.25
C VAL A 588 -16.63 5.98 24.74
N SER A 589 -17.54 6.75 25.36
CA SER A 589 -17.89 6.51 26.77
C SER A 589 -19.28 7.04 27.08
N SER A 590 -20.20 6.11 27.35
CA SER A 590 -21.46 6.36 28.03
C SER A 590 -21.20 6.77 29.48
N ASP A 591 -21.66 7.95 29.89
CA ASP A 591 -22.28 8.07 31.20
C ASP A 591 -23.37 9.14 31.17
N LYS A 592 -24.55 8.77 31.66
CA LYS A 592 -25.74 9.61 31.70
C LYS A 592 -25.68 10.52 32.92
N SER A 593 -25.78 11.83 32.70
CA SER A 593 -26.47 12.72 33.63
C SER A 593 -26.92 13.97 32.90
N ASP A 594 -28.22 14.22 32.96
CA ASP A 594 -28.94 15.36 32.41
C ASP A 594 -28.33 16.70 32.85
N ASP A 595 -28.09 17.61 31.90
CA ASP A 595 -28.55 19.01 32.03
C ASP A 595 -28.58 19.72 30.67
N ASP A 596 -29.69 20.42 30.43
CA ASP A 596 -30.01 21.16 29.22
C ASP A 596 -29.16 22.42 29.07
N THR A 597 -28.26 22.48 28.08
CA THR A 597 -28.00 23.72 27.33
C THR A 597 -27.20 23.44 26.06
N ALA A 598 -27.83 23.67 24.91
CA ALA A 598 -27.22 23.55 23.58
C ALA A 598 -25.94 24.40 23.46
N PRO A 599 -24.77 23.82 23.08
CA PRO A 599 -23.60 24.62 22.76
C PRO A 599 -23.71 25.17 21.33
N SER A 600 -23.57 26.48 21.23
CA SER A 600 -23.57 27.24 19.98
C SER A 600 -22.54 26.72 18.96
N LYS A 601 -23.02 26.40 17.75
CA LYS A 601 -22.22 26.18 16.54
C LYS A 601 -21.38 27.42 16.20
N SER A 602 -20.12 27.51 16.61
CA SER A 602 -19.11 28.32 15.91
C SER A 602 -17.68 28.04 16.38
N ASP A 603 -17.00 27.08 15.74
CA ASP A 603 -15.55 27.15 15.52
C ASP A 603 -15.25 26.34 14.24
N ASN A 604 -15.66 26.87 13.09
CA ASN A 604 -15.25 26.36 11.78
C ASN A 604 -13.75 26.68 11.56
N GLU A 605 -12.83 25.82 12.04
CA GLU A 605 -11.51 25.73 11.42
C GLU A 605 -11.74 25.27 9.97
N ALA A 606 -11.54 26.18 9.01
CA ALA A 606 -11.72 25.85 7.60
C ALA A 606 -10.74 24.73 7.18
N GLU A 607 -11.28 23.71 6.52
CA GLU A 607 -10.52 22.53 6.09
C GLU A 607 -9.44 22.89 5.03
N PRO A 608 -8.27 22.23 5.06
CA PRO A 608 -7.24 22.40 4.04
C PRO A 608 -7.70 21.94 2.66
N ARG A 609 -7.18 22.54 1.59
CA ARG A 609 -7.53 22.20 0.19
C ARG A 609 -6.33 21.82 -0.66
N PHE A 610 -6.53 20.95 -1.65
CA PHE A 610 -5.50 20.63 -2.63
C PHE A 610 -5.52 21.60 -3.81
N TYR A 611 -4.32 21.89 -4.31
CA TYR A 611 -4.08 22.64 -5.52
C TYR A 611 -3.03 21.92 -6.35
N SER A 612 -3.27 21.83 -7.65
CA SER A 612 -2.32 21.24 -8.59
C SER A 612 -1.21 22.23 -8.91
N ILE A 613 0.02 21.73 -8.95
CA ILE A 613 1.22 22.50 -9.24
C ILE A 613 1.28 22.73 -10.76
N ALA A 614 1.22 24.00 -11.16
CA ALA A 614 1.35 24.44 -12.52
C ALA A 614 2.81 24.46 -13.00
N ARG A 615 3.75 24.82 -12.14
CA ARG A 615 5.17 24.89 -12.51
C ARG A 615 6.06 24.70 -11.28
N VAL A 616 7.25 24.14 -11.47
CA VAL A 616 8.29 24.05 -10.45
C VAL A 616 9.56 24.67 -11.01
N MET A 617 10.12 25.66 -10.31
CA MET A 617 11.35 26.34 -10.69
C MET A 617 12.33 26.27 -9.52
N PRO A 618 13.45 25.54 -9.63
CA PRO A 618 14.50 25.63 -8.62
C PRO A 618 15.12 27.02 -8.64
N ASP A 619 15.54 27.52 -7.48
CA ASP A 619 16.35 28.74 -7.43
C ASP A 619 17.63 28.51 -8.23
N VAL A 620 17.83 29.31 -9.28
CA VAL A 620 19.08 29.40 -10.04
C VAL A 620 19.97 30.37 -9.25
N ALA A 621 21.26 30.05 -9.10
CA ALA A 621 22.22 31.02 -8.59
C ALA A 621 22.26 32.18 -9.59
N ASP A 622 21.65 33.31 -9.24
CA ASP A 622 21.65 34.49 -10.10
C ASP A 622 23.09 34.92 -10.37
N GLY A 623 23.44 35.03 -11.66
CA GLY A 623 24.61 35.78 -12.13
C GLY A 623 25.94 35.05 -12.13
N ALA A 624 26.32 34.53 -13.30
CA ALA A 624 27.71 34.26 -13.62
C ALA A 624 28.53 35.57 -13.63
N THR A 625 29.21 35.84 -12.52
CA THR A 625 30.56 36.43 -12.53
C THR A 625 31.42 35.59 -11.58
N ASP A 626 32.52 35.06 -12.13
CA ASP A 626 33.51 34.19 -11.48
C ASP A 626 33.75 34.51 -10.00
N SER A 627 33.33 33.61 -9.10
CA SER A 627 34.02 33.33 -7.84
C SER A 627 33.42 32.10 -7.12
N GLY A 628 34.08 30.94 -7.28
CA GLY A 628 34.10 29.84 -6.30
C GLY A 628 32.88 28.90 -6.21
N PRO A 629 33.09 27.58 -6.00
CA PRO A 629 32.00 26.63 -5.79
C PRO A 629 31.48 26.75 -4.35
N GLY A 630 30.45 27.57 -4.12
CA GLY A 630 29.91 27.72 -2.77
C GLY A 630 28.74 28.70 -2.55
N ASN A 631 27.99 29.15 -3.56
CA ASN A 631 26.88 30.10 -3.34
C ASN A 631 25.50 29.40 -3.35
N GLY A 632 25.02 29.03 -2.17
CA GLY A 632 23.82 28.24 -1.92
C GLY A 632 22.63 29.03 -1.38
N GLY A 633 22.02 29.89 -2.19
CA GLY A 633 20.62 30.30 -1.98
C GLY A 633 19.67 29.19 -2.45
N GLY A 634 19.60 28.08 -1.70
CA GLY A 634 18.99 26.84 -2.17
C GLY A 634 17.52 26.69 -1.77
N GLY A 635 16.59 26.98 -2.68
CA GLY A 635 15.16 26.69 -2.53
C GLY A 635 14.49 26.38 -3.86
N MET A 636 13.16 26.40 -3.89
CA MET A 636 12.38 26.34 -5.12
C MET A 636 11.10 27.15 -5.05
N THR A 637 10.62 27.59 -6.19
CA THR A 637 9.31 28.21 -6.36
C THR A 637 8.37 27.25 -7.06
N ILE A 638 7.20 27.04 -6.47
CA ILE A 638 6.08 26.34 -7.11
C ILE A 638 5.02 27.35 -7.54
N THR A 639 4.42 27.15 -8.70
CA THR A 639 3.33 27.98 -9.19
C THR A 639 2.01 27.23 -9.06
N LEU A 640 1.01 27.86 -8.47
CA LEU A 640 -0.34 27.33 -8.31
C LEU A 640 -1.32 28.16 -9.16
N THR A 641 -2.30 27.51 -9.76
CA THR A 641 -3.41 28.20 -10.43
C THR A 641 -4.67 28.04 -9.60
N VAL A 642 -5.16 29.14 -9.05
CA VAL A 642 -6.27 29.18 -8.11
C VAL A 642 -7.49 29.77 -8.81
N GLY A 643 -8.62 29.05 -8.80
CA GLY A 643 -9.88 29.61 -9.27
C GLY A 643 -10.39 30.70 -8.32
N GLN A 644 -10.86 31.83 -8.85
CA GLN A 644 -11.55 32.83 -8.04
C GLN A 644 -12.94 32.28 -7.66
N HIS A 645 -13.11 31.93 -6.39
CA HIS A 645 -14.37 31.44 -5.85
C HIS A 645 -14.91 32.38 -4.77
N SER A 646 -16.20 32.69 -4.89
CA SER A 646 -17.05 33.25 -3.84
C SER A 646 -17.87 32.09 -3.26
N PRO A 647 -17.86 31.84 -1.95
CA PRO A 647 -17.86 32.88 -0.91
C PRO A 647 -16.53 33.04 -0.16
N GLU A 648 -16.43 34.16 0.55
CA GLU A 648 -15.32 34.51 1.45
C GLU A 648 -15.11 33.42 2.53
N GLY A 649 -13.84 33.21 2.93
CA GLY A 649 -13.47 32.26 4.00
C GLY A 649 -12.87 30.93 3.53
N LEU A 650 -12.77 30.69 2.23
CA LEU A 650 -12.08 29.53 1.67
C LEU A 650 -10.58 29.81 1.41
N VAL A 651 -9.78 28.74 1.39
CA VAL A 651 -8.34 28.81 1.05
C VAL A 651 -8.11 29.50 -0.31
N SER A 652 -8.99 29.26 -1.30
CA SER A 652 -8.89 29.90 -2.63
C SER A 652 -9.06 31.41 -2.56
N SER A 653 -10.00 31.91 -1.75
CA SER A 653 -10.22 33.34 -1.54
C SER A 653 -9.04 33.99 -0.82
N PHE A 654 -8.43 33.27 0.14
CA PHE A 654 -7.20 33.71 0.80
C PHE A 654 -6.03 33.80 -0.17
N LEU A 655 -5.73 32.72 -0.90
CA LEU A 655 -4.62 32.69 -1.88
C LEU A 655 -4.78 33.74 -2.97
N SER A 656 -6.01 33.99 -3.41
CA SER A 656 -6.31 35.03 -4.42
C SER A 656 -5.97 36.45 -3.92
N ASN A 657 -6.08 36.70 -2.62
CA ASN A 657 -5.90 38.01 -2.01
C ASN A 657 -4.58 38.17 -1.24
N ALA A 658 -3.81 37.10 -1.05
CA ALA A 658 -2.57 37.11 -0.28
C ALA A 658 -1.55 38.09 -0.89
N ALA A 659 -0.91 38.89 -0.04
CA ALA A 659 0.16 39.80 -0.45
C ALA A 659 1.50 39.04 -0.57
N GLN A 660 2.46 39.61 -1.29
CA GLN A 660 3.83 39.09 -1.30
C GLN A 660 4.39 39.03 0.13
N GLY A 661 5.14 37.97 0.44
CA GLY A 661 5.66 37.69 1.78
C GLY A 661 4.66 37.06 2.75
N THR A 662 3.39 36.86 2.35
CA THR A 662 2.40 36.23 3.23
C THR A 662 2.84 34.80 3.56
N PRO A 663 2.92 34.42 4.86
CA PRO A 663 3.26 33.07 5.25
C PRO A 663 2.11 32.09 4.95
N LEU A 664 2.50 30.91 4.49
CA LEU A 664 1.65 29.80 4.10
C LEU A 664 2.09 28.54 4.83
N ARG A 665 1.11 27.68 5.14
CA ARG A 665 1.38 26.32 5.58
C ARG A 665 0.91 25.39 4.49
N LEU A 666 1.82 24.55 3.99
CA LEU A 666 1.49 23.58 2.97
C LEU A 666 2.14 22.23 3.22
N ARG A 667 1.52 21.19 2.67
CA ARG A 667 2.04 19.83 2.63
C ARG A 667 2.15 19.42 1.17
N PRO A 668 3.34 19.10 0.65
CA PRO A 668 3.48 18.60 -0.70
C PRO A 668 2.88 17.21 -0.84
N TRP A 669 2.29 16.95 -2.00
CA TRP A 669 1.58 15.72 -2.31
C TRP A 669 1.91 15.27 -3.75
N PRO A 670 2.97 14.47 -3.94
CA PRO A 670 3.29 13.95 -5.26
C PRO A 670 2.12 13.17 -5.86
N SER A 671 1.90 13.33 -7.17
CA SER A 671 0.84 12.67 -7.94
C SER A 671 1.43 11.99 -9.18
N PRO A 672 2.16 10.86 -9.05
CA PRO A 672 2.86 10.25 -10.17
C PRO A 672 1.99 9.86 -11.37
N ARG A 673 0.71 9.53 -11.12
CA ARG A 673 -0.30 9.23 -12.15
C ARG A 673 -0.82 10.45 -12.91
N PHE A 674 -0.41 11.65 -12.54
CA PHE A 674 -0.76 12.87 -13.25
C PHE A 674 0.51 13.66 -13.59
N ARG A 675 1.51 12.95 -14.12
CA ARG A 675 2.75 13.53 -14.65
C ARG A 675 2.87 13.15 -16.11
N GLN A 676 3.39 14.06 -16.93
CA GLN A 676 3.66 13.75 -18.32
C GLN A 676 4.76 12.69 -18.49
N PRO A 677 4.70 11.87 -19.56
CA PRO A 677 5.79 10.99 -19.95
C PRO A 677 7.09 11.76 -20.21
N ARG A 678 8.23 11.12 -19.92
CA ARG A 678 9.57 11.68 -20.22
C ARG A 678 9.96 11.55 -21.68
N ASP A 679 9.37 10.60 -22.38
CA ASP A 679 9.57 10.42 -23.80
C ASP A 679 8.88 11.56 -24.56
N LEU A 680 9.69 12.34 -25.28
CA LEU A 680 9.21 13.47 -26.08
C LEU A 680 8.59 13.04 -27.41
N THR A 681 8.81 11.81 -27.85
CA THR A 681 8.24 11.29 -29.11
C THR A 681 6.75 10.94 -28.96
N LEU A 682 6.30 10.69 -27.73
CA LEU A 682 4.91 10.37 -27.44
C LEU A 682 3.99 11.60 -27.62
N PRO A 683 2.89 11.48 -28.38
CA PRO A 683 1.90 12.53 -28.53
C PRO A 683 1.09 12.74 -27.24
N LEU A 684 0.61 13.97 -27.03
CA LEU A 684 -0.16 14.37 -25.84
C LEU A 684 -1.46 15.08 -26.20
N VAL A 685 -2.55 14.72 -25.52
CA VAL A 685 -3.83 15.44 -25.58
C VAL A 685 -4.13 16.00 -24.20
N LEU A 686 -4.21 17.32 -24.09
CA LEU A 686 -4.35 18.04 -22.83
C LEU A 686 -5.69 18.78 -22.86
N VAL A 687 -6.57 18.54 -21.88
CA VAL A 687 -7.90 19.17 -21.81
C VAL A 687 -8.09 19.82 -20.44
N GLY A 688 -8.11 21.15 -20.40
CA GLY A 688 -8.14 21.92 -19.16
C GLY A 688 -9.32 22.86 -19.06
N GLN A 689 -9.93 22.96 -17.87
CA GLN A 689 -10.98 23.94 -17.58
C GLN A 689 -10.45 25.08 -16.70
N SER A 690 -10.44 26.31 -17.23
CA SER A 690 -10.10 27.53 -16.49
C SER A 690 -8.81 27.38 -15.67
N SER A 691 -8.85 27.37 -14.33
CA SER A 691 -7.66 27.18 -13.49
C SER A 691 -6.99 25.81 -13.63
N GLY A 692 -7.74 24.76 -14.02
CA GLY A 692 -7.22 23.42 -14.29
C GLY A 692 -6.27 23.36 -15.50
N VAL A 693 -6.20 24.42 -16.30
CA VAL A 693 -5.23 24.53 -17.41
C VAL A 693 -3.79 24.69 -16.88
N GLY A 694 -3.61 25.19 -15.66
CA GLY A 694 -2.30 25.45 -15.03
C GLY A 694 -1.29 24.30 -15.13
N PRO A 695 -1.55 23.10 -14.55
CA PRO A 695 -0.63 21.95 -14.65
C PRO A 695 -0.34 21.52 -16.09
N LEU A 696 -1.31 21.65 -17.01
CA LEU A 696 -1.15 21.28 -18.41
C LEU A 696 -0.19 22.24 -19.15
N LEU A 697 -0.25 23.55 -18.86
CA LEU A 697 0.73 24.51 -19.35
C LEU A 697 2.13 24.22 -18.78
N GLY A 698 2.19 23.78 -17.53
CA GLY A 698 3.40 23.27 -16.90
C GLY A 698 4.07 22.16 -17.69
N PHE A 699 3.28 21.18 -18.14
CA PHE A 699 3.77 20.09 -18.97
C PHE A 699 4.42 20.61 -20.27
N LEU A 700 3.75 21.55 -20.94
CA LEU A 700 4.24 22.15 -22.18
C LEU A 700 5.55 22.93 -21.97
N HIS A 701 5.66 23.71 -20.90
CA HIS A 701 6.89 24.43 -20.57
C HIS A 701 8.05 23.47 -20.30
N ASP A 702 7.81 22.41 -19.54
CA ASP A 702 8.82 21.38 -19.26
C ASP A 702 9.26 20.68 -20.55
N ARG A 703 8.33 20.31 -21.45
CA ARG A 703 8.67 19.70 -22.75
C ARG A 703 9.48 20.63 -23.64
N ALA A 704 9.09 21.90 -23.72
CA ALA A 704 9.83 22.90 -24.49
C ALA A 704 11.27 23.04 -23.97
N ALA A 705 11.46 23.08 -22.65
CA ALA A 705 12.79 23.12 -22.04
C ALA A 705 13.60 21.83 -22.29
N TRP A 706 12.94 20.67 -22.34
CA TRP A 706 13.60 19.39 -22.65
C TRP A 706 14.03 19.31 -24.11
N ALA A 707 13.16 19.71 -25.04
CA ALA A 707 13.45 19.76 -26.47
C ALA A 707 14.62 20.71 -26.79
N GLN A 708 14.65 21.89 -26.16
CA GLN A 708 15.77 22.83 -26.30
C GLN A 708 17.11 22.21 -25.87
N ARG A 709 17.15 21.55 -24.69
CA ARG A 709 18.38 20.89 -24.20
C ARG A 709 18.87 19.76 -25.11
N LEU A 710 17.95 19.04 -25.75
CA LEU A 710 18.31 17.98 -26.70
C LEU A 710 18.93 18.56 -27.97
N ASN A 711 18.35 19.63 -28.53
CA ASN A 711 18.91 20.33 -29.69
C ASN A 711 20.33 20.87 -29.43
N ASP A 712 20.58 21.38 -28.22
CA ASP A 712 21.90 21.88 -27.82
C ASP A 712 22.97 20.75 -27.71
N SER A 713 22.53 19.51 -27.49
CA SER A 713 23.42 18.35 -27.24
C SER A 713 23.84 17.55 -28.49
N GLN A 714 23.54 18.04 -29.71
CA GLN A 714 23.93 17.44 -31.01
C GLN A 714 23.62 15.92 -31.16
N HIS A 715 22.59 15.40 -30.49
CA HIS A 715 22.11 14.03 -30.70
C HIS A 715 21.06 13.99 -31.82
N ASP A 716 21.03 12.90 -32.59
CA ASP A 716 20.08 12.65 -33.67
C ASP A 716 18.64 12.72 -33.11
N VAL A 717 17.90 13.79 -33.41
CA VAL A 717 16.65 14.13 -32.72
C VAL A 717 15.51 13.32 -33.34
N SER A 718 14.96 12.37 -32.57
CA SER A 718 13.64 11.81 -32.88
C SER A 718 12.59 12.93 -32.83
N GLU A 719 11.73 13.02 -33.85
CA GLU A 719 10.72 14.08 -33.97
C GLU A 719 9.82 14.12 -32.72
N VAL A 720 9.64 15.31 -32.14
CA VAL A 720 8.80 15.50 -30.95
C VAL A 720 7.35 15.16 -31.32
N GLY A 721 6.69 14.36 -30.51
CA GLY A 721 5.30 13.95 -30.73
C GLY A 721 4.33 15.13 -30.73
N GLU A 722 3.31 15.06 -31.59
CA GLU A 722 2.27 16.08 -31.72
C GLU A 722 1.54 16.32 -30.39
N VAL A 723 1.24 17.59 -30.09
CA VAL A 723 0.51 17.97 -28.87
C VAL A 723 -0.75 18.75 -29.20
N LEU A 724 -1.88 18.36 -28.61
CA LEU A 724 -3.15 19.07 -28.69
C LEU A 724 -3.54 19.58 -27.30
N LEU A 725 -3.75 20.89 -27.14
CA LEU A 725 -4.29 21.49 -25.92
C LEU A 725 -5.68 22.08 -26.20
N VAL A 726 -6.70 21.61 -25.49
CA VAL A 726 -8.06 22.17 -25.53
C VAL A 726 -8.36 22.87 -24.20
N VAL A 727 -8.57 24.18 -24.26
CA VAL A 727 -8.86 25.02 -23.08
C VAL A 727 -10.33 25.40 -23.07
N ALA A 728 -11.04 25.04 -22.00
CA ALA A 728 -12.41 25.47 -21.75
C ALA A 728 -12.45 26.66 -20.78
N ALA A 729 -12.93 27.80 -21.24
CA ALA A 729 -13.07 29.02 -20.44
C ALA A 729 -14.30 29.83 -20.86
N ARG A 730 -14.70 30.82 -20.05
CA ARG A 730 -15.81 31.72 -20.42
C ARG A 730 -15.39 32.72 -21.49
N THR A 731 -14.30 33.42 -21.22
CA THR A 731 -13.66 34.41 -22.09
C THR A 731 -12.15 34.22 -22.03
N LEU A 732 -11.40 34.86 -22.94
CA LEU A 732 -9.95 34.81 -22.94
C LEU A 732 -9.34 35.28 -21.61
N ARG A 733 -9.97 36.26 -20.95
CA ARG A 733 -9.54 36.81 -19.64
C ARG A 733 -9.63 35.82 -18.48
N HIS A 734 -10.31 34.68 -18.67
CA HIS A 734 -10.40 33.61 -17.67
C HIS A 734 -9.31 32.55 -17.82
N VAL A 735 -8.53 32.60 -18.92
CA VAL A 735 -7.40 31.69 -19.14
C VAL A 735 -6.21 32.19 -18.30
N PRO A 736 -5.59 31.34 -17.45
CA PRO A 736 -4.56 31.74 -16.49
C PRO A 736 -3.17 31.95 -17.13
N CYS A 737 -3.10 32.52 -18.34
CA CYS A 737 -1.87 32.83 -19.05
C CYS A 737 -2.11 33.90 -20.14
N SER A 738 -1.04 34.55 -20.62
CA SER A 738 -1.13 35.49 -21.76
C SER A 738 -1.14 34.76 -23.11
N LEU A 739 -1.72 35.40 -24.14
CA LEU A 739 -1.69 34.90 -25.52
C LEU A 739 -0.25 34.75 -26.03
N ASP A 740 0.61 35.74 -25.80
CA ASP A 740 2.02 35.70 -26.20
C ASP A 740 2.76 34.48 -25.65
N SER A 741 2.41 34.05 -24.43
CA SER A 741 3.00 32.85 -23.83
C SER A 741 2.54 31.58 -24.54
N LEU A 742 1.29 31.53 -24.98
CA LEU A 742 0.75 30.41 -25.74
C LEU A 742 1.35 30.37 -27.16
N GLU A 743 1.47 31.52 -27.81
CA GLU A 743 2.10 31.63 -29.13
C GLU A 743 3.55 31.13 -29.10
N LYS A 744 4.35 31.57 -28.12
CA LYS A 744 5.73 31.09 -27.93
C LYS A 744 5.82 29.58 -27.73
N LEU A 745 4.88 28.98 -26.98
CA LEU A 745 4.83 27.53 -26.83
C LEU A 745 4.52 26.82 -28.16
N THR A 746 3.62 27.36 -28.98
CA THR A 746 3.31 26.80 -30.32
C THR A 746 4.42 26.99 -31.35
N GLN A 747 5.36 27.90 -31.12
CA GLN A 747 6.58 28.03 -31.92
C GLN A 747 7.66 27.03 -31.48
N ALA A 748 7.71 26.70 -30.19
CA ALA A 748 8.73 25.82 -29.61
C ALA A 748 8.39 24.33 -29.71
N LEU A 749 7.12 23.96 -29.89
CA LEU A 749 6.63 22.58 -29.92
C LEU A 749 5.67 22.37 -31.10
N PRO A 750 5.50 21.13 -31.59
CA PRO A 750 4.44 20.76 -32.55
C PRO A 750 3.07 20.76 -31.84
N LEU A 751 2.65 21.94 -31.39
CA LEU A 751 1.52 22.17 -30.51
C LEU A 751 0.39 22.89 -31.25
N THR A 752 -0.81 22.32 -31.16
CA THR A 752 -2.06 22.99 -31.54
C THR A 752 -2.87 23.32 -30.30
N ILE A 753 -3.28 24.57 -30.15
CA ILE A 753 -4.09 25.03 -29.02
C ILE A 753 -5.47 25.44 -29.52
N VAL A 754 -6.53 24.90 -28.92
CA VAL A 754 -7.92 25.28 -29.16
C VAL A 754 -8.48 25.95 -27.92
N LEU A 755 -8.76 27.24 -28.01
CA LEU A 755 -9.42 28.03 -26.97
C LEU A 755 -10.93 27.97 -27.18
N ALA A 756 -11.60 27.09 -26.44
CA ALA A 756 -13.04 26.93 -26.45
C ALA A 756 -13.72 27.88 -25.45
N LEU A 757 -14.05 29.08 -25.94
CA LEU A 757 -14.61 30.17 -25.14
C LEU A 757 -16.14 30.18 -25.20
N SER A 758 -16.83 29.97 -24.06
CA SER A 758 -18.28 29.83 -24.06
C SER A 758 -19.05 31.14 -24.30
N GLN A 759 -18.42 32.30 -24.07
CA GLN A 759 -19.01 33.63 -24.22
C GLN A 759 -18.37 34.47 -25.34
N GLU A 760 -17.33 33.96 -25.99
CA GLU A 760 -16.58 34.65 -27.06
C GLU A 760 -16.42 33.73 -28.28
N THR A 761 -15.80 34.24 -29.35
CA THR A 761 -15.41 33.42 -30.51
C THR A 761 -14.29 32.47 -30.11
N HIS A 762 -14.40 31.21 -30.53
CA HIS A 762 -13.36 30.22 -30.28
C HIS A 762 -12.13 30.53 -31.16
N LEU A 763 -10.94 30.30 -30.61
CA LEU A 763 -9.66 30.59 -31.29
C LEU A 763 -8.83 29.32 -31.40
N MET A 764 -8.03 29.23 -32.47
CA MET A 764 -6.98 28.23 -32.61
C MET A 764 -5.63 28.92 -32.71
N ILE A 765 -4.60 28.39 -32.03
CA ILE A 765 -3.22 28.88 -32.12
C ILE A 765 -2.33 27.73 -32.62
N ARG A 766 -1.56 27.98 -33.67
CA ARG A 766 -0.60 27.02 -34.25
C ARG A 766 0.58 27.78 -34.87
N GLY A 767 1.81 27.34 -34.59
CA GLY A 767 3.02 27.94 -35.16
C GLY A 767 3.18 29.43 -34.84
N GLY A 768 2.68 29.90 -33.69
CA GLY A 768 2.70 31.31 -33.29
C GLY A 768 1.66 32.19 -33.98
N THR A 769 0.75 31.62 -34.78
CA THR A 769 -0.34 32.36 -35.42
C THR A 769 -1.68 31.93 -34.83
N TRP A 770 -2.59 32.89 -34.63
CA TRP A 770 -3.94 32.60 -34.16
C TRP A 770 -4.98 32.83 -35.28
N SER A 771 -6.01 32.00 -35.31
CA SER A 771 -7.13 32.08 -36.24
C SER A 771 -8.47 31.90 -35.53
N GLN A 772 -9.53 32.53 -36.06
CA GLN A 772 -10.88 32.37 -35.54
C GLN A 772 -11.52 31.10 -36.11
N LEU A 773 -12.13 30.29 -35.25
CA LEU A 773 -12.84 29.07 -35.69
C LEU A 773 -14.31 29.39 -36.03
N PRO A 774 -14.82 29.01 -37.21
CA PRO A 774 -16.19 29.28 -37.63
C PRO A 774 -17.21 28.52 -36.77
N GLY A 775 -18.32 29.17 -36.39
CA GLY A 775 -19.37 28.50 -35.61
C GLY A 775 -20.77 29.11 -35.71
N PRO A 776 -21.82 28.28 -35.91
CA PRO A 776 -23.21 28.74 -35.88
C PRO A 776 -23.59 29.22 -34.47
N LYS A 777 -24.43 30.26 -34.42
CA LYS A 777 -25.01 30.81 -33.18
C LYS A 777 -25.84 29.73 -32.47
N GLY A 778 -25.26 28.95 -31.55
CA GLY A 778 -26.05 28.01 -30.72
C GLY A 778 -25.29 26.93 -29.93
N LYS A 779 -24.12 26.44 -30.39
CA LYS A 779 -23.35 25.40 -29.67
C LYS A 779 -21.97 25.91 -29.22
N ARG A 780 -21.94 26.88 -28.29
CA ARG A 780 -20.72 27.48 -27.69
C ARG A 780 -20.12 26.62 -26.57
N ARG A 781 -19.97 25.31 -26.76
CA ARG A 781 -19.45 24.40 -25.73
C ARG A 781 -18.18 23.68 -26.21
N VAL A 782 -17.25 23.47 -25.28
CA VAL A 782 -16.02 22.68 -25.47
C VAL A 782 -16.29 21.31 -26.12
N THR A 783 -17.45 20.72 -25.84
CA THR A 783 -17.89 19.42 -26.36
C THR A 783 -17.92 19.36 -27.89
N ARG A 784 -18.18 20.48 -28.59
CA ARG A 784 -18.14 20.52 -30.06
C ARG A 784 -16.75 20.12 -30.58
N HIS A 785 -15.71 20.77 -30.05
CA HIS A 785 -14.32 20.52 -30.44
C HIS A 785 -13.89 19.11 -30.03
N LEU A 786 -14.27 18.66 -28.84
CA LEU A 786 -13.95 17.30 -28.39
C LEU A 786 -14.57 16.22 -29.28
N VAL A 787 -15.79 16.44 -29.79
CA VAL A 787 -16.42 15.52 -30.76
C VAL A 787 -15.72 15.60 -32.12
N GLU A 788 -15.34 16.78 -32.59
CA GLU A 788 -14.61 16.98 -33.85
C GLU A 788 -13.23 16.28 -33.84
N TYR A 789 -12.51 16.35 -32.72
CA TYR A 789 -11.23 15.67 -32.54
C TYR A 789 -11.36 14.22 -32.06
N ARG A 790 -12.57 13.68 -31.85
CA ARG A 790 -12.77 12.34 -31.26
C ARG A 790 -11.99 11.27 -32.00
N ASP A 791 -12.21 11.14 -33.30
CA ASP A 791 -11.63 10.06 -34.10
C ASP A 791 -10.10 10.21 -34.20
N PHE A 792 -9.61 11.45 -34.26
CA PHE A 792 -8.19 11.76 -34.22
C PHE A 792 -7.55 11.31 -32.90
N VAL A 793 -8.13 11.72 -31.76
CA VAL A 793 -7.63 11.35 -30.43
C VAL A 793 -7.68 9.84 -30.22
N GLN A 794 -8.78 9.18 -30.63
CA GLN A 794 -8.91 7.73 -30.50
C GLN A 794 -7.86 6.98 -31.32
N ARG A 795 -7.53 7.43 -32.54
CA ARG A 795 -6.43 6.85 -33.32
C ARG A 795 -5.08 7.06 -32.66
N LEU A 796 -4.79 8.27 -32.16
CA LEU A 796 -3.53 8.54 -31.46
C LEU A 796 -3.33 7.66 -30.23
N VAL A 797 -4.38 7.46 -29.42
CA VAL A 797 -4.34 6.59 -28.24
C VAL A 797 -4.08 5.14 -28.64
N LYS A 798 -4.76 4.65 -29.70
CA LYS A 798 -4.65 3.26 -30.14
C LYS A 798 -3.33 2.93 -30.86
N GLU A 799 -2.84 3.84 -31.70
CA GLU A 799 -1.76 3.57 -32.66
C GLU A 799 -0.42 4.20 -32.27
N LYS A 800 -0.41 5.22 -31.41
CA LYS A 800 0.80 6.00 -31.07
C LYS A 800 1.04 6.16 -29.57
N ASP A 801 0.40 5.34 -28.73
CA ASP A 801 0.50 5.39 -27.27
C ASP A 801 0.30 6.80 -26.67
N CYS A 802 -0.66 7.55 -27.24
CA CYS A 802 -0.95 8.92 -26.83
C CYS A 802 -1.52 9.00 -25.41
N HIS A 803 -0.96 9.88 -24.59
CA HIS A 803 -1.52 10.15 -23.26
C HIS A 803 -2.53 11.30 -23.27
N VAL A 804 -3.68 11.10 -22.63
CA VAL A 804 -4.76 12.08 -22.49
C VAL A 804 -4.84 12.57 -21.04
N PHE A 805 -4.67 13.87 -20.82
CA PHE A 805 -4.75 14.51 -19.52
C PHE A 805 -5.96 15.42 -19.42
N VAL A 806 -6.78 15.24 -18.39
CA VAL A 806 -7.95 16.07 -18.12
C VAL A 806 -7.85 16.71 -16.74
N CYS A 807 -7.96 18.04 -16.66
CA CYS A 807 -7.94 18.77 -15.39
C CYS A 807 -9.06 19.82 -15.34
N GLY A 808 -9.91 19.75 -14.32
CA GLY A 808 -11.12 20.57 -14.22
C GLY A 808 -12.08 20.13 -13.13
N SER A 809 -13.32 20.59 -13.18
CA SER A 809 -14.35 20.08 -12.28
C SER A 809 -14.71 18.62 -12.57
N SER A 810 -15.28 17.90 -11.59
CA SER A 810 -15.77 16.53 -11.77
C SER A 810 -16.75 16.42 -12.96
N ASP A 811 -17.75 17.30 -13.02
CA ASP A 811 -18.72 17.40 -14.14
C ASP A 811 -18.03 17.59 -15.51
N PHE A 812 -16.98 18.42 -15.53
CA PHE A 812 -16.23 18.71 -16.75
C PHE A 812 -15.45 17.48 -17.21
N GLY A 813 -14.76 16.79 -16.29
CA GLY A 813 -14.04 15.56 -16.59
C GLY A 813 -14.95 14.50 -17.21
N SER A 814 -16.11 14.24 -16.60
CA SER A 814 -17.12 13.33 -17.13
C SER A 814 -17.59 13.72 -18.53
N SER A 815 -17.87 15.01 -18.75
CA SER A 815 -18.24 15.51 -20.08
C SER A 815 -17.15 15.31 -21.13
N VAL A 816 -15.87 15.47 -20.76
CA VAL A 816 -14.73 15.28 -21.67
C VAL A 816 -14.60 13.81 -22.05
N MET A 817 -14.59 12.91 -21.06
CA MET A 817 -14.44 11.47 -21.30
C MET A 817 -15.57 10.91 -22.16
N ASN A 818 -16.81 11.35 -21.92
CA ASN A 818 -17.97 10.98 -22.75
C ASN A 818 -17.87 11.57 -24.18
N SER A 819 -17.41 12.81 -24.32
CA SER A 819 -17.29 13.44 -25.64
C SER A 819 -16.21 12.79 -26.50
N LEU A 820 -15.12 12.32 -25.91
CA LEU A 820 -14.04 11.60 -26.60
C LEU A 820 -14.33 10.10 -26.80
N GLY A 821 -15.40 9.57 -26.21
CA GLY A 821 -15.70 8.13 -26.25
C GLY A 821 -14.65 7.27 -25.54
N LEU A 822 -13.93 7.84 -24.56
CA LEU A 822 -12.87 7.16 -23.80
C LEU A 822 -13.36 6.68 -22.42
N GLY A 823 -14.60 7.02 -22.04
CA GLY A 823 -15.14 6.84 -20.69
C GLY A 823 -16.11 5.68 -20.47
N ARG A 824 -16.45 4.88 -21.49
CA ARG A 824 -17.41 3.77 -21.34
C ARG A 824 -16.76 2.43 -21.72
N PRO A 825 -16.91 1.38 -20.88
CA PRO A 825 -16.62 0.01 -21.30
C PRO A 825 -17.51 -0.38 -22.49
N GLN A 826 -17.08 -1.40 -23.22
CA GLN A 826 -17.74 -2.02 -24.39
C GLN A 826 -19.18 -2.54 -24.17
N GLN A 827 -19.85 -2.24 -23.04
CA GLN A 827 -21.21 -2.68 -22.74
C GLN A 827 -22.24 -2.22 -23.79
N GLN A 828 -22.12 -1.00 -24.36
CA GLN A 828 -23.01 -0.61 -25.46
C GLN A 828 -22.76 -1.39 -26.77
N LYS A 829 -21.55 -1.92 -26.97
CA LYS A 829 -21.25 -2.82 -28.10
C LYS A 829 -21.85 -4.20 -27.86
N LEU A 830 -21.80 -4.68 -26.61
CA LEU A 830 -22.45 -5.92 -26.21
C LEU A 830 -23.97 -5.81 -26.25
N GLU A 831 -24.57 -4.69 -25.84
CA GLU A 831 -26.01 -4.42 -25.97
C GLU A 831 -26.44 -4.30 -27.45
N GLU A 832 -25.60 -3.72 -28.32
CA GLU A 832 -25.85 -3.68 -29.78
C GLU A 832 -25.69 -5.06 -30.44
N GLU A 833 -24.73 -5.88 -29.98
CA GLU A 833 -24.53 -7.28 -30.43
C GLU A 833 -25.61 -8.23 -29.87
N GLU A 834 -26.07 -8.05 -28.64
CA GLU A 834 -27.20 -8.77 -28.03
C GLU A 834 -28.53 -8.39 -28.68
N GLN A 835 -28.74 -7.13 -29.05
CA GLN A 835 -29.90 -6.72 -29.84
C GLN A 835 -29.89 -7.28 -31.26
N GLN A 836 -28.70 -7.56 -31.82
CA GLN A 836 -28.56 -8.28 -33.10
C GLN A 836 -28.77 -9.79 -32.93
N GLN A 837 -28.33 -10.41 -31.82
CA GLN A 837 -28.62 -11.81 -31.51
C GLN A 837 -30.08 -12.06 -31.10
N ALA A 838 -30.77 -11.07 -30.52
CA ALA A 838 -32.20 -11.14 -30.23
C ALA A 838 -33.09 -11.14 -31.49
N GLN A 839 -32.53 -10.83 -32.67
CA GLN A 839 -33.23 -10.95 -33.96
C GLN A 839 -33.11 -12.34 -34.60
N ASP A 840 -32.14 -13.15 -34.17
CA ASP A 840 -31.98 -14.55 -34.60
C ASP A 840 -32.47 -15.47 -33.47
N GLY A 841 -33.75 -15.84 -33.52
CA GLY A 841 -34.47 -16.57 -32.47
C GLY A 841 -33.95 -17.99 -32.19
N ASN A 842 -32.87 -18.11 -31.41
CA ASN A 842 -32.43 -19.36 -30.83
C ASN A 842 -32.20 -19.20 -29.31
N THR A 843 -33.24 -19.53 -28.54
CA THR A 843 -33.27 -19.38 -27.07
C THR A 843 -32.75 -20.65 -26.39
N GLU A 844 -31.45 -20.70 -26.12
CA GLU A 844 -30.87 -21.46 -25.01
C GLU A 844 -29.83 -20.58 -24.31
N SER A 845 -30.29 -19.68 -23.42
CA SER A 845 -29.41 -18.85 -22.59
C SER A 845 -29.03 -19.62 -21.32
N CYS A 846 -27.94 -20.37 -21.39
CA CYS A 846 -27.19 -20.80 -20.22
C CYS A 846 -25.77 -20.24 -20.32
N ASN A 847 -25.61 -18.94 -20.06
CA ASN A 847 -24.32 -18.31 -19.84
C ASN A 847 -24.54 -16.95 -19.13
N HIS A 848 -24.87 -16.99 -17.84
CA HIS A 848 -24.60 -15.84 -16.97
C HIS A 848 -23.26 -16.08 -16.27
N ASN A 849 -22.18 -15.62 -16.90
CA ASN A 849 -20.86 -15.59 -16.26
C ASN A 849 -20.83 -14.48 -15.21
N HIS A 850 -21.54 -14.66 -14.09
CA HIS A 850 -21.55 -13.76 -12.93
C HIS A 850 -20.16 -13.56 -12.26
N THR A 851 -19.13 -14.22 -12.79
CA THR A 851 -17.77 -14.24 -12.26
C THR A 851 -16.77 -13.42 -13.07
N GLN A 852 -17.09 -12.95 -14.29
CA GLN A 852 -16.09 -12.27 -15.11
C GLN A 852 -15.94 -10.80 -14.71
N LEU A 853 -14.89 -10.48 -13.94
CA LEU A 853 -14.60 -9.10 -13.55
C LEU A 853 -14.32 -8.22 -14.78
N PRO A 854 -14.88 -7.00 -14.82
CA PRO A 854 -14.68 -6.11 -15.95
C PRO A 854 -13.21 -5.67 -15.99
N SER A 855 -12.55 -5.95 -17.11
CA SER A 855 -11.19 -5.47 -17.35
C SER A 855 -11.19 -3.95 -17.51
N PRO A 856 -10.09 -3.27 -17.12
CA PRO A 856 -9.96 -1.84 -17.40
C PRO A 856 -10.05 -1.58 -18.92
N PRO A 857 -10.57 -0.42 -19.35
CA PRO A 857 -10.62 -0.08 -20.77
C PRO A 857 -9.23 -0.18 -21.43
N PRO A 858 -9.16 -0.53 -22.73
CA PRO A 858 -7.92 -0.45 -23.49
C PRO A 858 -7.28 0.93 -23.32
N HIS A 859 -5.97 0.97 -23.11
CA HIS A 859 -5.20 2.22 -22.93
C HIS A 859 -5.57 3.04 -21.68
N TRP A 860 -6.20 2.45 -20.66
CA TRP A 860 -6.50 3.15 -19.39
C TRP A 860 -5.26 3.80 -18.75
N SER A 861 -4.09 3.15 -18.84
CA SER A 861 -2.81 3.70 -18.36
C SER A 861 -2.39 5.00 -19.05
N GLN A 862 -3.02 5.33 -20.18
CA GLN A 862 -2.80 6.54 -20.95
C GLN A 862 -3.79 7.66 -20.58
N LEU A 863 -4.82 7.37 -19.79
CA LEU A 863 -5.87 8.31 -19.39
C LEU A 863 -5.62 8.84 -17.97
N HIS A 864 -5.40 10.14 -17.86
CA HIS A 864 -5.00 10.80 -16.62
C HIS A 864 -5.99 11.90 -16.25
N GLN A 865 -6.55 11.85 -15.05
CA GLN A 865 -7.55 12.82 -14.59
C GLN A 865 -7.15 13.44 -13.25
N ASP A 866 -7.24 14.76 -13.18
CA ASP A 866 -7.01 15.57 -12.00
C ASP A 866 -8.23 16.48 -11.80
N LEU A 867 -9.28 15.94 -11.17
CA LEU A 867 -10.54 16.65 -11.01
C LEU A 867 -10.65 17.21 -9.58
N PHE A 868 -11.27 18.39 -9.50
CA PHE A 868 -11.57 19.06 -8.25
C PHE A 868 -13.07 19.25 -8.09
N THR A 869 -13.53 19.21 -6.84
CA THR A 869 -14.94 19.37 -6.51
C THR A 869 -15.22 20.83 -6.23
N THR A 870 -16.09 21.44 -7.04
CA THR A 870 -16.68 22.72 -6.67
C THR A 870 -17.76 22.44 -5.65
N VAL A 871 -17.54 22.79 -4.39
CA VAL A 871 -18.60 22.75 -3.37
C VAL A 871 -19.67 23.76 -3.77
N LYS A 872 -20.65 23.31 -4.56
CA LYS A 872 -21.91 24.03 -4.66
C LYS A 872 -22.64 23.72 -3.36
N ARG A 873 -22.78 24.71 -2.47
CA ARG A 873 -23.88 24.68 -1.49
C ARG A 873 -25.16 24.60 -2.32
N SER A 874 -25.71 23.40 -2.49
CA SER A 874 -26.92 23.19 -3.26
C SER A 874 -28.09 23.78 -2.50
N SER A 875 -28.48 25.01 -2.85
CA SER A 875 -29.85 25.51 -2.68
C SER A 875 -30.67 25.38 -3.98
N SER A 876 -30.19 24.59 -4.95
CA SER A 876 -30.91 24.30 -6.18
C SER A 876 -30.64 22.86 -6.62
N SER A 877 -31.70 22.05 -6.62
CA SER A 877 -31.78 20.65 -7.03
C SER A 877 -31.33 20.42 -8.48
N PRO A 878 -30.53 19.38 -8.79
CA PRO A 878 -30.24 18.97 -10.17
C PRO A 878 -31.44 18.22 -10.77
N THR A 879 -31.77 18.51 -12.01
CA THR A 879 -32.87 17.91 -12.79
C THR A 879 -32.48 16.51 -13.31
N GLY A 880 -33.06 15.48 -12.70
CA GLY A 880 -32.92 14.02 -12.89
C GLY A 880 -33.41 13.35 -11.58
N PRO A 881 -33.78 12.05 -11.50
CA PRO A 881 -34.46 11.50 -10.32
C PRO A 881 -33.49 11.27 -9.13
N LYS A 882 -32.74 12.30 -8.72
CA LYS A 882 -31.79 12.27 -7.59
C LYS A 882 -32.45 12.33 -6.21
N ASN A 883 -33.79 12.23 -6.16
CA ASN A 883 -34.60 12.18 -4.93
C ASN A 883 -35.30 10.82 -4.75
N SER A 884 -34.94 9.79 -5.51
CA SER A 884 -35.46 8.43 -5.27
C SER A 884 -35.05 7.97 -3.87
N ILE A 885 -36.02 7.49 -3.09
CA ILE A 885 -35.77 6.82 -1.83
C ILE A 885 -35.58 5.35 -2.15
N ILE A 886 -34.41 4.81 -1.80
CA ILE A 886 -34.03 3.42 -2.04
C ILE A 886 -34.14 2.68 -0.70
N SER A 887 -34.85 1.56 -0.67
CA SER A 887 -34.95 0.73 0.54
C SER A 887 -33.66 -0.07 0.77
N PRO A 888 -33.39 -0.53 2.00
CA PRO A 888 -32.29 -1.46 2.26
C PRO A 888 -32.39 -2.75 1.43
N SER A 889 -33.61 -3.25 1.18
CA SER A 889 -33.83 -4.45 0.36
C SER A 889 -33.48 -4.23 -1.12
N THR A 890 -33.88 -3.09 -1.69
CA THR A 890 -33.45 -2.72 -3.05
C THR A 890 -31.94 -2.58 -3.11
N LEU A 891 -31.32 -1.91 -2.13
CA LEU A 891 -29.86 -1.82 -2.08
C LEU A 891 -29.19 -3.21 -2.07
N ALA A 892 -29.66 -4.11 -1.22
CA ALA A 892 -29.12 -5.48 -1.05
C ALA A 892 -29.22 -6.36 -2.32
N ALA A 893 -30.14 -6.06 -3.23
CA ALA A 893 -30.25 -6.76 -4.52
C ALA A 893 -29.13 -6.38 -5.51
N HIS A 894 -28.47 -5.24 -5.30
CA HIS A 894 -27.42 -4.73 -6.19
C HIS A 894 -26.02 -5.01 -5.61
N ASN A 895 -25.70 -6.30 -5.44
CA ASN A 895 -24.43 -6.78 -4.88
C ASN A 895 -23.60 -7.70 -5.81
N SER A 896 -23.77 -7.56 -7.14
CA SER A 896 -23.07 -8.36 -8.16
C SER A 896 -22.09 -7.53 -9.01
N ILE A 897 -21.31 -8.20 -9.86
CA ILE A 897 -20.39 -7.54 -10.80
C ILE A 897 -21.14 -6.65 -11.82
N ASP A 898 -22.30 -7.12 -12.28
CA ASP A 898 -23.14 -6.41 -13.25
C ASP A 898 -24.07 -5.39 -12.59
N SER A 899 -24.17 -5.41 -11.26
CA SER A 899 -25.01 -4.50 -10.49
C SER A 899 -24.44 -4.27 -9.09
N CYS A 900 -23.61 -3.24 -8.95
CA CYS A 900 -22.87 -2.94 -7.73
C CYS A 900 -23.27 -1.57 -7.16
N TRP A 901 -24.19 -1.55 -6.21
CA TRP A 901 -24.60 -0.32 -5.51
C TRP A 901 -24.02 -0.27 -4.10
N THR A 902 -23.80 0.93 -3.57
CA THR A 902 -23.35 1.11 -2.19
C THR A 902 -23.91 2.40 -1.59
N ALA A 903 -24.21 2.38 -0.29
CA ALA A 903 -24.67 3.56 0.44
C ALA A 903 -23.54 4.19 1.26
N ILE A 904 -23.31 5.49 1.07
CA ILE A 904 -22.32 6.28 1.81
C ILE A 904 -22.94 7.63 2.19
N GLY A 905 -23.01 7.95 3.48
CA GLY A 905 -23.57 9.18 4.03
C GLY A 905 -25.05 9.32 3.72
N GLY A 906 -25.76 8.20 3.72
CA GLY A 906 -27.17 8.09 3.34
C GLY A 906 -27.47 8.32 1.84
N THR A 907 -26.47 8.49 0.98
CA THR A 907 -26.64 8.54 -0.48
C THR A 907 -26.30 7.18 -1.07
N VAL A 908 -27.12 6.69 -2.00
CA VAL A 908 -26.84 5.45 -2.73
C VAL A 908 -26.17 5.78 -4.07
N TYR A 909 -25.11 5.06 -4.37
CA TYR A 909 -24.30 5.22 -5.56
C TYR A 909 -24.29 3.93 -6.39
N ASP A 910 -24.50 4.06 -7.70
CA ASP A 910 -24.28 2.98 -8.66
C ASP A 910 -22.81 2.97 -9.09
N MET A 911 -22.05 2.05 -8.53
CA MET A 911 -20.60 1.93 -8.71
C MET A 911 -20.24 0.99 -9.86
N THR A 912 -21.22 0.34 -10.50
CA THR A 912 -21.04 -0.59 -11.62
C THR A 912 -20.11 -0.05 -12.72
N PRO A 913 -20.34 1.15 -13.30
CA PRO A 913 -19.44 1.71 -14.33
C PRO A 913 -18.06 2.11 -13.81
N PHE A 914 -17.87 2.16 -12.49
CA PHE A 914 -16.61 2.55 -11.87
C PHE A 914 -15.75 1.35 -11.44
N LEU A 915 -16.30 0.14 -11.38
CA LEU A 915 -15.59 -1.08 -10.95
C LEU A 915 -14.23 -1.26 -11.65
N SER A 916 -14.22 -1.19 -12.98
CA SER A 916 -13.01 -1.43 -13.81
C SER A 916 -11.98 -0.29 -13.75
N THR A 917 -12.38 0.89 -13.29
CA THR A 917 -11.53 2.10 -13.25
C THR A 917 -11.15 2.52 -11.83
N HIS A 918 -11.76 1.90 -10.81
CA HIS A 918 -11.55 2.23 -9.40
C HIS A 918 -10.09 2.06 -8.95
N PRO A 919 -9.51 3.04 -8.21
CA PRO A 919 -8.16 2.94 -7.74
C PRO A 919 -7.71 1.75 -6.92
N GLY A 920 -8.58 1.26 -6.03
CA GLY A 920 -8.34 0.08 -5.21
C GLY A 920 -8.73 -1.23 -5.87
N GLY A 921 -9.13 -1.21 -7.15
CA GLY A 921 -9.64 -2.36 -7.89
C GLY A 921 -11.11 -2.69 -7.60
N PRO A 922 -11.74 -3.50 -8.46
CA PRO A 922 -13.18 -3.80 -8.38
C PRO A 922 -13.56 -4.57 -7.12
N LYS A 923 -12.72 -5.52 -6.68
CA LYS A 923 -13.00 -6.37 -5.51
C LYS A 923 -13.21 -5.60 -4.20
N THR A 924 -12.46 -4.52 -4.01
CA THR A 924 -12.62 -3.65 -2.83
C THR A 924 -14.01 -3.02 -2.77
N LEU A 925 -14.63 -2.75 -3.92
CA LEU A 925 -15.99 -2.23 -4.03
C LEU A 925 -17.02 -3.36 -3.89
N LEU A 926 -16.79 -4.50 -4.54
CA LEU A 926 -17.67 -5.68 -4.48
C LEU A 926 -17.85 -6.21 -3.05
N GLU A 927 -16.82 -6.13 -2.21
CA GLU A 927 -16.92 -6.51 -0.81
C GLU A 927 -17.97 -5.68 -0.02
N SER A 928 -18.31 -4.48 -0.50
CA SER A 928 -19.33 -3.60 0.10
C SER A 928 -20.53 -3.35 -0.81
N ALA A 929 -20.64 -4.09 -1.91
CA ALA A 929 -21.78 -3.99 -2.80
C ALA A 929 -23.05 -4.45 -2.07
N GLY A 930 -24.16 -3.76 -2.32
CA GLY A 930 -25.43 -3.93 -1.63
C GLY A 930 -25.45 -3.58 -0.14
N THR A 931 -24.42 -2.91 0.39
CA THR A 931 -24.32 -2.56 1.83
C THR A 931 -24.13 -1.07 2.09
N VAL A 932 -24.28 -0.68 3.36
CA VAL A 932 -23.85 0.63 3.87
C VAL A 932 -22.35 0.58 4.15
N ALA A 933 -21.57 1.43 3.46
CA ALA A 933 -20.11 1.38 3.46
C ALA A 933 -19.46 2.57 4.19
N ASP A 934 -20.19 3.26 5.08
CA ASP A 934 -19.73 4.49 5.74
C ASP A 934 -18.42 4.33 6.51
N GLU A 935 -18.34 3.32 7.38
CA GLU A 935 -17.14 3.04 8.17
C GLU A 935 -15.95 2.70 7.27
N ARG A 936 -16.14 1.79 6.32
CA ARG A 936 -15.10 1.36 5.37
C ARG A 936 -14.60 2.52 4.51
N PHE A 937 -15.52 3.38 4.06
CA PHE A 937 -15.20 4.58 3.32
C PHE A 937 -14.39 5.55 4.20
N ALA A 938 -14.79 5.79 5.45
CA ALA A 938 -14.06 6.64 6.38
C ALA A 938 -12.67 6.09 6.74
N GLU A 939 -12.53 4.78 6.90
CA GLU A 939 -11.24 4.14 7.20
C GLU A 939 -10.23 4.28 6.05
N THR A 940 -10.71 4.14 4.82
CA THR A 940 -9.85 4.13 3.62
C THR A 940 -9.66 5.54 3.06
N HIS A 941 -10.73 6.29 2.93
CA HIS A 941 -10.81 7.59 2.25
C HIS A 941 -11.04 8.78 3.20
N GLY A 942 -11.11 8.54 4.50
CA GLY A 942 -11.19 9.61 5.50
C GLY A 942 -9.96 10.52 5.49
N GLY A 943 -10.12 11.69 6.13
CA GLY A 943 -9.11 12.72 6.16
C GLY A 943 -9.23 13.72 5.00
N PRO A 944 -8.15 14.44 4.65
CA PRO A 944 -8.30 15.67 3.88
C PRO A 944 -8.73 15.54 2.41
N HIS A 945 -8.67 14.34 1.83
CA HIS A 945 -9.17 14.06 0.47
C HIS A 945 -10.62 13.58 0.44
N ALA A 946 -11.25 13.33 1.59
CA ALA A 946 -12.59 12.75 1.65
C ALA A 946 -13.61 13.58 0.86
N GLN A 947 -13.54 14.91 0.94
CA GLN A 947 -14.45 15.80 0.22
C GLN A 947 -14.26 15.76 -1.31
N GLU A 948 -13.02 15.61 -1.79
CA GLU A 948 -12.74 15.46 -3.21
C GLU A 948 -13.31 14.14 -3.73
N ILE A 949 -13.05 13.05 -3.01
CA ILE A 949 -13.55 11.72 -3.35
C ILE A 949 -15.09 11.71 -3.33
N ARG A 950 -15.74 12.33 -2.34
CA ARG A 950 -17.20 12.45 -2.29
C ARG A 950 -17.78 13.18 -3.50
N GLY A 951 -17.16 14.26 -3.97
CA GLY A 951 -17.65 14.93 -5.18
C GLY A 951 -17.28 14.23 -6.49
N TYR A 952 -16.31 13.30 -6.49
CA TYR A 952 -16.20 12.31 -7.57
C TYR A 952 -17.37 11.32 -7.55
N LEU A 953 -17.77 10.86 -6.36
CA LEU A 953 -18.89 9.93 -6.18
C LEU A 953 -20.23 10.53 -6.60
N GLU A 954 -20.43 11.84 -6.52
CA GLU A 954 -21.68 12.52 -6.94
C GLU A 954 -22.12 12.21 -8.38
N ASN A 955 -21.18 11.85 -9.26
CA ASN A 955 -21.47 11.41 -10.64
C ASN A 955 -22.23 10.08 -10.69
N TYR A 956 -22.09 9.26 -9.66
CA TYR A 956 -22.67 7.92 -9.53
C TYR A 956 -23.89 7.91 -8.61
N ALA A 957 -24.28 9.05 -8.04
CA ALA A 957 -25.40 9.12 -7.10
C ALA A 957 -26.74 8.88 -7.81
N ILE A 958 -27.50 7.90 -7.32
CA ILE A 958 -28.79 7.48 -7.89
C ILE A 958 -29.99 7.77 -6.98
N GLY A 959 -29.77 7.95 -5.67
CA GLY A 959 -30.85 8.20 -4.71
C GLY A 959 -30.37 8.34 -3.27
N ARG A 960 -31.31 8.37 -2.33
CA ARG A 960 -31.07 8.39 -0.88
C ARG A 960 -31.54 7.08 -0.26
N LEU A 961 -30.77 6.56 0.69
CA LEU A 961 -31.21 5.40 1.47
C LEU A 961 -32.36 5.84 2.39
N SER A 962 -33.42 5.04 2.45
CA SER A 962 -34.51 5.27 3.39
C SER A 962 -33.97 5.34 4.82
N THR A 963 -34.22 6.45 5.52
CA THR A 963 -33.87 6.62 6.95
C THR A 963 -35.16 6.55 7.75
N THR A 964 -35.42 5.43 8.40
CA THR A 964 -36.62 5.25 9.23
C THR A 964 -36.29 5.58 10.68
N LEU A 965 -36.50 6.84 11.06
CA LEU A 965 -36.71 7.23 12.46
C LEU A 965 -38.23 7.10 12.68
N ASP A 966 -38.70 5.98 13.27
CA ASP A 966 -39.87 5.93 14.19
C ASP A 966 -40.25 4.48 14.59
N SER A 967 -40.06 4.20 15.89
CA SER A 967 -40.84 3.36 16.82
C SER A 967 -41.49 2.04 16.35
N GLY A 968 -40.76 1.18 15.64
CA GLY A 968 -41.12 -0.24 15.36
C GLY A 968 -39.90 -1.17 15.42
N GLU A 969 -39.14 -1.07 16.52
CA GLU A 969 -37.68 -0.92 16.49
C GLU A 969 -36.84 -2.22 16.48
N LYS A 970 -37.36 -3.38 16.89
CA LYS A 970 -36.52 -4.60 17.03
C LYS A 970 -36.55 -5.54 15.82
N THR A 971 -37.73 -5.99 15.39
CA THR A 971 -37.87 -6.93 14.26
C THR A 971 -37.37 -6.35 12.94
N ARG A 972 -37.64 -5.06 12.66
CA ARG A 972 -37.14 -4.37 11.46
C ARG A 972 -35.61 -4.20 11.47
N THR A 973 -35.04 -3.90 12.63
CA THR A 973 -33.58 -3.81 12.81
C THR A 973 -32.92 -5.17 12.67
N ALA A 974 -33.58 -6.24 13.12
CA ALA A 974 -33.16 -7.62 12.91
C ALA A 974 -33.15 -7.99 11.42
N THR A 975 -34.24 -7.73 10.69
CA THR A 975 -34.33 -7.97 9.24
C THR A 975 -33.24 -7.22 8.46
N ALA A 976 -32.97 -5.96 8.80
CA ALA A 976 -31.89 -5.19 8.19
C ALA A 976 -30.49 -5.77 8.50
N SER A 977 -30.26 -6.22 9.74
CA SER A 977 -28.99 -6.84 10.15
C SER A 977 -28.77 -8.21 9.52
N LEU A 978 -29.84 -9.00 9.38
CA LEU A 978 -29.85 -10.28 8.66
C LEU A 978 -29.56 -10.08 7.18
N MET A 979 -30.20 -9.08 6.56
CA MET A 979 -29.95 -8.72 5.17
C MET A 979 -28.47 -8.33 4.95
N ASP A 980 -27.91 -7.46 5.80
CA ASP A 980 -26.49 -7.08 5.72
C ASP A 980 -25.56 -8.30 5.87
N SER A 981 -25.88 -9.21 6.79
CA SER A 981 -25.11 -10.45 6.99
C SER A 981 -25.15 -11.38 5.78
N LEU A 982 -26.33 -11.58 5.19
CA LEU A 982 -26.50 -12.38 3.97
C LEU A 982 -25.74 -11.78 2.78
N VAL A 983 -25.85 -10.47 2.57
CA VAL A 983 -25.13 -9.76 1.51
C VAL A 983 -23.62 -9.89 1.70
N ARG A 984 -23.10 -9.75 2.94
CA ARG A 984 -21.67 -9.94 3.23
C ARG A 984 -21.18 -11.36 2.93
N MET A 985 -21.94 -12.38 3.34
CA MET A 985 -21.63 -13.78 3.03
C MET A 985 -21.61 -14.02 1.51
N GLN A 986 -22.58 -13.47 0.79
CA GLN A 986 -22.64 -13.57 -0.66
C GLN A 986 -21.48 -12.85 -1.35
N ASN A 987 -21.13 -11.64 -0.89
CA ASN A 987 -20.00 -10.86 -1.42
C ASN A 987 -18.65 -11.56 -1.22
N ALA A 988 -18.49 -12.33 -0.13
CA ALA A 988 -17.30 -13.15 0.11
C ALA A 988 -17.16 -14.25 -0.97
N LEU A 989 -18.26 -14.92 -1.32
CA LEU A 989 -18.28 -15.91 -2.40
C LEU A 989 -18.00 -15.25 -3.76
N THR A 990 -18.68 -14.13 -4.07
CA THR A 990 -18.50 -13.36 -5.32
C THR A 990 -17.04 -12.90 -5.52
N ASN A 991 -16.35 -12.48 -4.45
CA ASN A 991 -14.97 -12.00 -4.56
C ASN A 991 -13.94 -13.11 -4.82
N ASN A 992 -14.29 -14.38 -4.64
CA ASN A 992 -13.36 -15.49 -4.86
C ASN A 992 -13.34 -15.94 -6.33
N MET A 993 -12.45 -15.31 -7.11
CA MET A 993 -12.30 -15.60 -8.55
C MET A 993 -11.68 -16.95 -8.88
N ALA A 994 -11.36 -17.79 -7.89
CA ALA A 994 -11.03 -19.19 -8.17
C ALA A 994 -12.17 -19.87 -8.96
N PHE A 995 -13.41 -19.40 -8.79
CA PHE A 995 -14.57 -19.84 -9.53
C PHE A 995 -14.61 -19.35 -11.01
N ASP A 996 -13.78 -18.40 -11.42
CA ASP A 996 -13.78 -17.90 -12.80
C ASP A 996 -12.97 -18.81 -13.75
N ALA A 997 -13.66 -19.41 -14.72
CA ALA A 997 -13.06 -20.26 -15.73
C ALA A 997 -12.00 -19.55 -16.60
N SER A 998 -12.07 -18.22 -16.73
CA SER A 998 -11.13 -17.43 -17.55
C SER A 998 -9.75 -17.23 -16.89
N ARG A 999 -9.64 -17.47 -15.58
CA ARG A 999 -8.41 -17.24 -14.80
C ARG A 999 -7.30 -18.25 -15.09
N GLY A 1000 -7.67 -19.43 -15.59
CA GLY A 1000 -6.80 -20.61 -15.67
C GLY A 1000 -6.74 -21.39 -14.35
N PRO A 1001 -6.05 -22.55 -14.34
CA PRO A 1001 -6.01 -23.43 -13.18
C PRO A 1001 -5.29 -22.78 -11.98
N VAL A 1002 -5.84 -22.99 -10.78
CA VAL A 1002 -5.25 -22.55 -9.51
C VAL A 1002 -5.18 -23.74 -8.52
N PRO A 1003 -4.21 -23.74 -7.58
CA PRO A 1003 -4.05 -24.84 -6.64
C PRO A 1003 -5.32 -25.08 -5.79
N LEU A 1004 -5.60 -26.34 -5.44
CA LEU A 1004 -6.76 -26.73 -4.60
C LEU A 1004 -6.89 -25.87 -3.32
N TYR A 1005 -5.78 -25.50 -2.69
CA TYR A 1005 -5.73 -24.66 -1.49
C TYR A 1005 -6.53 -23.35 -1.58
N VAL A 1006 -6.72 -22.81 -2.78
CA VAL A 1006 -7.52 -21.59 -2.98
C VAL A 1006 -9.03 -21.88 -2.76
N TYR A 1007 -9.47 -23.10 -3.07
CA TYR A 1007 -10.84 -23.59 -2.94
C TYR A 1007 -11.15 -24.22 -1.57
N GLU A 1008 -10.16 -24.86 -0.91
CA GLU A 1008 -10.37 -25.73 0.25
C GLU A 1008 -11.30 -25.17 1.33
N ASP A 1009 -11.18 -23.88 1.62
CA ASP A 1009 -11.94 -23.22 2.69
C ASP A 1009 -13.02 -22.26 2.17
N ALA A 1010 -13.17 -22.08 0.86
CA ALA A 1010 -14.07 -21.08 0.29
C ALA A 1010 -15.53 -21.25 0.74
N LEU A 1011 -16.04 -22.49 0.75
CA LEU A 1011 -17.41 -22.81 1.16
C LEU A 1011 -17.55 -22.93 2.69
N LEU A 1012 -16.48 -23.29 3.40
CA LEU A 1012 -16.49 -23.38 4.86
C LEU A 1012 -16.71 -21.99 5.50
N VAL A 1013 -16.18 -20.95 4.87
CA VAL A 1013 -16.36 -19.55 5.30
C VAL A 1013 -17.82 -19.13 5.25
N PHE A 1014 -18.55 -19.58 4.23
CA PHE A 1014 -19.98 -19.35 4.15
C PHE A 1014 -20.70 -20.04 5.31
N ALA A 1015 -20.35 -21.30 5.60
CA ALA A 1015 -20.95 -22.02 6.74
C ALA A 1015 -20.61 -21.36 8.08
N ASP A 1016 -19.38 -20.87 8.28
CA ASP A 1016 -19.00 -20.10 9.47
C ASP A 1016 -19.78 -18.78 9.58
N GLY A 1017 -20.08 -18.13 8.45
CA GLY A 1017 -20.86 -16.88 8.42
C GLY A 1017 -22.28 -17.02 9.00
N LEU A 1018 -22.84 -18.23 9.06
CA LEU A 1018 -24.13 -18.50 9.69
C LEU A 1018 -24.12 -18.20 11.21
N ASP A 1019 -22.95 -18.22 11.87
CA ASP A 1019 -22.83 -17.87 13.30
C ASP A 1019 -23.31 -16.43 13.57
N GLY A 1020 -22.99 -15.49 12.66
CA GLY A 1020 -23.44 -14.11 12.80
C GLY A 1020 -24.97 -13.97 12.69
N MET A 1021 -25.63 -14.85 11.94
CA MET A 1021 -27.10 -14.89 11.88
C MET A 1021 -27.71 -15.43 13.18
N VAL A 1022 -27.06 -16.44 13.79
CA VAL A 1022 -27.44 -16.98 15.10
C VAL A 1022 -27.35 -15.90 16.18
N ASP A 1023 -26.27 -15.12 16.20
CA ASP A 1023 -26.07 -14.02 17.15
C ASP A 1023 -27.16 -12.94 17.00
N ILE A 1024 -27.45 -12.51 15.77
CA ILE A 1024 -28.49 -11.49 15.49
C ILE A 1024 -29.87 -11.97 15.96
N LEU A 1025 -30.22 -13.23 15.70
CA LEU A 1025 -31.49 -13.79 16.13
C LEU A 1025 -31.56 -13.95 17.66
N SER A 1026 -30.44 -14.31 18.30
CA SER A 1026 -30.34 -14.45 19.75
C SER A 1026 -30.53 -13.11 20.48
N ASP A 1027 -30.03 -12.01 19.93
CA ASP A 1027 -30.18 -10.65 20.49
C ASP A 1027 -31.63 -10.11 20.39
N VAL A 1028 -32.41 -10.64 19.45
CA VAL A 1028 -33.79 -10.20 19.17
C VAL A 1028 -34.81 -11.07 19.90
N ALA A 1029 -34.44 -12.29 20.28
CA ALA A 1029 -35.34 -13.28 20.86
C ALA A 1029 -35.72 -13.00 22.33
N THR A 1030 -37.03 -13.01 22.61
CA THR A 1030 -37.60 -13.30 23.93
C THR A 1030 -38.16 -14.73 23.88
N ASP A 1031 -37.38 -15.75 24.23
CA ASP A 1031 -37.72 -17.19 24.29
C ASP A 1031 -38.36 -17.88 23.03
N ASP A 1032 -38.78 -17.15 21.99
CA ASP A 1032 -39.64 -17.64 20.89
C ASP A 1032 -38.92 -18.19 19.63
N TYR A 1033 -37.57 -18.21 19.60
CA TYR A 1033 -36.76 -18.62 18.42
C TYR A 1033 -35.82 -19.81 18.68
N SER A 1034 -36.01 -20.57 19.77
CA SER A 1034 -35.10 -21.64 20.16
C SER A 1034 -35.01 -22.79 19.14
N SER A 1035 -36.13 -23.10 18.48
CA SER A 1035 -36.22 -24.16 17.46
C SER A 1035 -35.47 -23.78 16.18
N GLU A 1036 -35.53 -22.51 15.78
CA GLU A 1036 -34.89 -21.97 14.60
C GLU A 1036 -33.37 -21.86 14.81
N LEU A 1037 -32.92 -21.45 16.00
CA LEU A 1037 -31.50 -21.45 16.37
C LEU A 1037 -30.91 -22.87 16.33
N GLU A 1038 -31.64 -23.87 16.83
CA GLU A 1038 -31.23 -25.29 16.75
C GLU A 1038 -31.21 -25.79 15.29
N THR A 1039 -32.18 -25.37 14.48
CA THR A 1039 -32.25 -25.70 13.04
C THR A 1039 -31.07 -25.10 12.28
N ILE A 1040 -30.72 -23.83 12.52
CA ILE A 1040 -29.56 -23.17 11.89
C ILE A 1040 -28.26 -23.85 12.30
N ALA A 1041 -28.08 -24.15 13.60
CA ALA A 1041 -26.91 -24.87 14.08
C ALA A 1041 -26.79 -26.26 13.45
N THR A 1042 -27.92 -26.97 13.29
CA THR A 1042 -27.95 -28.29 12.63
C THR A 1042 -27.62 -28.19 11.14
N THR A 1043 -28.20 -27.24 10.42
CA THR A 1043 -27.91 -26.99 8.99
C THR A 1043 -26.46 -26.58 8.80
N GLN A 1044 -25.93 -25.72 9.66
CA GLN A 1044 -24.54 -25.30 9.65
C GLN A 1044 -23.60 -26.50 9.86
N ALA A 1045 -23.88 -27.35 10.85
CA ALA A 1045 -23.09 -28.55 11.12
C ALA A 1045 -23.08 -29.49 9.90
N ARG A 1046 -24.23 -29.69 9.24
CA ARG A 1046 -24.34 -30.49 8.01
C ARG A 1046 -23.59 -29.88 6.83
N LEU A 1047 -23.67 -28.57 6.63
CA LEU A 1047 -22.89 -27.87 5.60
C LEU A 1047 -21.39 -28.01 5.86
N LYS A 1048 -20.95 -27.83 7.11
CA LYS A 1048 -19.56 -28.02 7.51
C LYS A 1048 -19.09 -29.46 7.23
N GLU A 1049 -19.92 -30.46 7.53
CA GLU A 1049 -19.66 -31.87 7.21
C GLU A 1049 -19.56 -32.10 5.69
N ALA A 1050 -20.53 -31.63 4.91
CA ALA A 1050 -20.57 -31.78 3.46
C ALA A 1050 -19.38 -31.10 2.77
N PHE A 1051 -19.08 -29.85 3.12
CA PHE A 1051 -17.96 -29.10 2.57
C PHE A 1051 -16.61 -29.67 3.00
N THR A 1052 -16.49 -30.18 4.23
CA THR A 1052 -15.29 -30.91 4.66
C THR A 1052 -15.12 -32.20 3.87
N THR A 1053 -16.22 -32.93 3.62
CA THR A 1053 -16.21 -34.16 2.82
C THR A 1053 -15.79 -33.88 1.37
N LEU A 1054 -16.31 -32.82 0.76
CA LEU A 1054 -15.91 -32.35 -0.57
C LEU A 1054 -14.41 -32.03 -0.62
N LYS A 1055 -13.91 -31.28 0.37
CA LYS A 1055 -12.49 -30.93 0.52
C LYS A 1055 -11.61 -32.18 0.60
N GLU A 1056 -11.94 -33.12 1.48
CA GLU A 1056 -11.15 -34.34 1.68
C GLU A 1056 -11.20 -35.28 0.47
N ARG A 1057 -12.31 -35.33 -0.27
CA ARG A 1057 -12.41 -36.07 -1.53
C ARG A 1057 -11.52 -35.47 -2.61
N CYS A 1058 -11.55 -34.15 -2.79
CA CYS A 1058 -10.69 -33.47 -3.76
C CYS A 1058 -9.20 -33.68 -3.47
N LYS A 1059 -8.81 -33.68 -2.18
CA LYS A 1059 -7.45 -34.04 -1.75
C LYS A 1059 -7.07 -35.47 -2.11
N LYS A 1060 -7.97 -36.43 -1.86
CA LYS A 1060 -7.76 -37.84 -2.21
C LYS A 1060 -7.61 -38.02 -3.73
N ASP A 1061 -8.47 -37.39 -4.51
CA ASP A 1061 -8.43 -37.44 -5.98
C ASP A 1061 -7.10 -36.90 -6.53
N LEU A 1062 -6.56 -35.81 -5.98
CA LEU A 1062 -5.22 -35.29 -6.35
C LEU A 1062 -4.09 -36.22 -5.92
N SER A 1063 -4.20 -36.88 -4.76
CA SER A 1063 -3.16 -37.78 -4.24
C SER A 1063 -3.11 -39.14 -4.96
N HIS A 1064 -4.24 -39.60 -5.50
CA HIS A 1064 -4.40 -40.92 -6.13
C HIS A 1064 -4.54 -40.87 -7.65
N SER A 1065 -4.53 -39.68 -8.28
CA SER A 1065 -4.77 -39.58 -9.71
C SER A 1065 -3.68 -40.30 -10.52
N HIS A 1066 -4.07 -41.43 -11.10
CA HIS A 1066 -3.45 -42.00 -12.30
C HIS A 1066 -3.83 -41.22 -13.58
N LEU A 1067 -4.66 -40.17 -13.44
CA LEU A 1067 -5.02 -39.25 -14.53
C LEU A 1067 -3.75 -38.60 -15.07
N THR A 1068 -3.60 -38.68 -16.38
CA THR A 1068 -2.34 -38.42 -17.08
C THR A 1068 -1.87 -36.96 -17.00
N LEU A 1069 -2.70 -36.00 -16.56
CA LEU A 1069 -2.37 -34.57 -16.48
C LEU A 1069 -3.02 -33.87 -15.27
N LEU A 1070 -2.20 -33.18 -14.46
CA LEU A 1070 -2.60 -32.41 -13.26
C LEU A 1070 -3.70 -31.36 -13.56
N ASP A 1071 -3.59 -30.69 -14.70
CA ASP A 1071 -4.51 -29.63 -15.10
C ASP A 1071 -5.96 -30.14 -15.28
N GLU A 1072 -6.14 -31.37 -15.77
CA GLU A 1072 -7.47 -31.99 -15.91
C GLU A 1072 -8.13 -32.23 -14.55
N SER A 1073 -7.32 -32.60 -13.55
CA SER A 1073 -7.79 -32.82 -12.17
C SER A 1073 -8.20 -31.49 -11.51
N GLU A 1074 -7.45 -30.41 -11.72
CA GLU A 1074 -7.78 -29.08 -11.22
C GLU A 1074 -9.06 -28.51 -11.88
N VAL A 1075 -9.22 -28.71 -13.19
CA VAL A 1075 -10.46 -28.34 -13.92
C VAL A 1075 -11.67 -29.14 -13.40
N ARG A 1076 -11.48 -30.40 -12.98
CA ARG A 1076 -12.54 -31.20 -12.36
C ARG A 1076 -12.90 -30.67 -10.97
N ILE A 1077 -11.90 -30.35 -10.15
CA ILE A 1077 -12.09 -29.76 -8.81
C ILE A 1077 -12.84 -28.43 -8.91
N HIS A 1078 -12.44 -27.56 -9.83
CA HIS A 1078 -13.14 -26.32 -10.13
C HIS A 1078 -14.63 -26.57 -10.36
N ARG A 1079 -14.99 -27.51 -11.27
CA ARG A 1079 -16.38 -27.89 -11.54
C ARG A 1079 -17.14 -28.41 -10.31
N LEU A 1080 -16.48 -29.19 -9.44
CA LEU A 1080 -17.09 -29.71 -8.21
C LEU A 1080 -17.45 -28.61 -7.20
N TYR A 1081 -16.67 -27.54 -7.17
CA TYR A 1081 -16.87 -26.40 -6.27
C TYR A 1081 -17.81 -25.34 -6.85
N MET A 1082 -17.91 -25.24 -8.18
CA MET A 1082 -18.77 -24.28 -8.87
C MET A 1082 -20.26 -24.49 -8.62
N GLU A 1083 -20.73 -25.74 -8.74
CA GLU A 1083 -22.17 -26.04 -8.64
C GLU A 1083 -22.74 -25.74 -7.25
N PRO A 1084 -22.12 -26.18 -6.13
CA PRO A 1084 -22.59 -25.81 -4.80
C PRO A 1084 -22.55 -24.30 -4.56
N SER A 1085 -21.51 -23.61 -5.05
CA SER A 1085 -21.41 -22.16 -4.91
C SER A 1085 -22.59 -21.46 -5.60
N ARG A 1086 -22.95 -21.88 -6.82
CA ARG A 1086 -24.11 -21.34 -7.56
C ARG A 1086 -25.41 -21.60 -6.82
N LYS A 1087 -25.62 -22.81 -6.31
CA LYS A 1087 -26.82 -23.15 -5.52
C LYS A 1087 -26.91 -22.29 -4.26
N VAL A 1088 -25.80 -22.10 -3.53
CA VAL A 1088 -25.75 -21.23 -2.36
C VAL A 1088 -26.10 -19.77 -2.72
N HIS A 1089 -25.56 -19.22 -3.81
CA HIS A 1089 -25.94 -17.89 -4.29
C HIS A 1089 -27.45 -17.78 -4.54
N ALA A 1090 -28.03 -18.74 -5.26
CA ALA A 1090 -29.46 -18.74 -5.56
C ALA A 1090 -30.33 -18.84 -4.29
N THR A 1091 -29.92 -19.65 -3.32
CA THR A 1091 -30.61 -19.77 -2.02
C THR A 1091 -30.54 -18.46 -1.22
N ILE A 1092 -29.40 -17.75 -1.24
CA ILE A 1092 -29.28 -16.42 -0.61
C ILE A 1092 -30.19 -15.40 -1.31
N ASP A 1093 -30.18 -15.35 -2.64
CA ASP A 1093 -31.00 -14.40 -3.40
C ASP A 1093 -32.49 -14.59 -3.12
N ALA A 1094 -32.97 -15.83 -3.14
CA ALA A 1094 -34.36 -16.13 -2.79
C ALA A 1094 -34.72 -15.69 -1.36
N PHE A 1095 -33.81 -15.88 -0.40
CA PHE A 1095 -34.08 -15.46 0.98
C PHE A 1095 -34.01 -13.93 1.17
N LYS A 1096 -33.14 -13.22 0.44
CA LYS A 1096 -33.14 -11.75 0.41
C LYS A 1096 -34.44 -11.19 -0.16
N GLU A 1097 -35.00 -11.81 -1.19
CA GLU A 1097 -36.31 -11.45 -1.75
C GLU A 1097 -37.41 -11.62 -0.68
N ASP A 1098 -37.47 -12.78 -0.03
CA ASP A 1098 -38.41 -13.07 1.06
C ASP A 1098 -38.30 -12.02 2.21
N LEU A 1099 -37.07 -11.69 2.66
CA LEU A 1099 -36.83 -10.64 3.68
C LEU A 1099 -37.22 -9.24 3.20
N GLY A 1100 -37.05 -8.96 1.91
CA GLY A 1100 -37.42 -7.70 1.28
C GLY A 1100 -38.93 -7.46 1.33
N GLU A 1101 -39.74 -8.48 1.07
CA GLU A 1101 -41.20 -8.43 1.17
C GLU A 1101 -41.63 -8.20 2.63
N ILE A 1102 -41.09 -8.98 3.58
CA ILE A 1102 -41.39 -8.85 5.02
C ILE A 1102 -41.09 -7.44 5.55
N GLY A 1103 -39.97 -6.83 5.13
CA GLY A 1103 -39.57 -5.48 5.57
C GLY A 1103 -40.50 -4.35 5.13
N THR A 1104 -41.35 -4.57 4.12
CA THR A 1104 -42.29 -3.54 3.61
C THR A 1104 -43.64 -3.51 4.34
N HIS A 1105 -44.00 -4.57 5.06
CA HIS A 1105 -45.28 -4.68 5.77
C HIS A 1105 -45.24 -4.03 7.16
N THR A 1106 -46.40 -3.56 7.63
CA THR A 1106 -46.63 -2.99 8.97
C THR A 1106 -47.54 -3.92 9.79
N CYS A 1107 -47.00 -4.99 10.41
CA CYS A 1107 -47.74 -5.78 11.42
C CYS A 1107 -46.81 -6.75 12.17
N ASN A 1108 -47.00 -6.92 13.49
CA ASN A 1108 -45.96 -7.52 14.35
C ASN A 1108 -45.98 -9.05 14.46
N GLU A 1109 -47.13 -9.74 14.41
CA GLU A 1109 -47.19 -11.22 14.56
C GLU A 1109 -47.03 -11.96 13.22
N GLU A 1110 -47.76 -11.56 12.18
CA GLU A 1110 -47.67 -12.19 10.85
C GLU A 1110 -46.28 -12.07 10.21
N CYS A 1111 -45.55 -10.98 10.48
CA CYS A 1111 -44.17 -10.81 10.01
C CYS A 1111 -43.19 -11.73 10.73
N ALA A 1112 -43.39 -12.01 12.02
CA ALA A 1112 -42.55 -12.94 12.77
C ALA A 1112 -42.73 -14.37 12.23
N ASP A 1113 -43.97 -14.78 11.96
CA ASP A 1113 -44.27 -16.09 11.37
C ASP A 1113 -43.79 -16.20 9.91
N ALA A 1114 -43.89 -15.13 9.12
CA ALA A 1114 -43.33 -15.09 7.76
C ALA A 1114 -41.80 -15.21 7.78
N LEU A 1115 -41.14 -14.52 8.71
CA LEU A 1115 -39.70 -14.63 8.92
C LEU A 1115 -39.30 -16.05 9.29
N LYS A 1116 -40.03 -16.69 10.22
CA LYS A 1116 -39.81 -18.11 10.61
C LYS A 1116 -39.93 -19.05 9.41
N ARG A 1117 -41.00 -18.95 8.61
CA ARG A 1117 -41.17 -19.77 7.40
C ARG A 1117 -40.06 -19.54 6.37
N GLY A 1118 -39.65 -18.28 6.18
CA GLY A 1118 -38.52 -17.93 5.30
C GLY A 1118 -37.22 -18.58 5.77
N PHE A 1119 -36.95 -18.55 7.08
CA PHE A 1119 -35.80 -19.22 7.68
C PHE A 1119 -35.82 -20.73 7.53
N GLU A 1120 -36.96 -21.37 7.80
CA GLU A 1120 -37.12 -22.82 7.63
C GLU A 1120 -36.87 -23.23 6.18
N LYS A 1121 -37.41 -22.48 5.21
CA LYS A 1121 -37.17 -22.68 3.78
C LYS A 1121 -35.70 -22.51 3.43
N PHE A 1122 -35.07 -21.41 3.85
CA PHE A 1122 -33.63 -21.16 3.66
C PHE A 1122 -32.76 -22.29 4.21
N CYS A 1123 -33.04 -22.74 5.45
CA CYS A 1123 -32.32 -23.85 6.07
C CYS A 1123 -32.57 -25.18 5.37
N THR A 1124 -33.79 -25.42 4.88
CA THR A 1124 -34.15 -26.63 4.12
C THR A 1124 -33.42 -26.70 2.79
N ASP A 1125 -33.38 -25.59 2.05
CA ASP A 1125 -32.67 -25.49 0.77
C ASP A 1125 -31.16 -25.71 0.96
N LEU A 1126 -30.57 -25.06 1.98
CA LEU A 1126 -29.16 -25.28 2.35
C LEU A 1126 -28.87 -26.73 2.78
N ALA A 1127 -29.76 -27.34 3.57
CA ALA A 1127 -29.64 -28.74 3.95
C ALA A 1127 -29.75 -29.67 2.73
N GLY A 1128 -30.59 -29.33 1.76
CA GLY A 1128 -30.67 -30.03 0.47
C GLY A 1128 -29.34 -29.99 -0.29
N ILE A 1129 -28.66 -28.83 -0.34
CA ILE A 1129 -27.32 -28.73 -0.95
C ILE A 1129 -26.31 -29.62 -0.22
N ALA A 1130 -26.35 -29.66 1.12
CA ALA A 1130 -25.48 -30.52 1.92
C ALA A 1130 -25.75 -32.00 1.63
N ILE A 1131 -27.03 -32.39 1.54
CA ILE A 1131 -27.45 -33.77 1.21
C ILE A 1131 -27.00 -34.14 -0.20
N ASP A 1132 -27.24 -33.31 -1.21
CA ASP A 1132 -26.77 -33.55 -2.59
C ASP A 1132 -25.26 -33.82 -2.63
N LEU A 1133 -24.48 -33.04 -1.88
CA LEU A 1133 -23.04 -33.22 -1.77
C LEU A 1133 -22.63 -34.51 -1.05
N LEU A 1134 -23.44 -34.98 -0.10
CA LEU A 1134 -23.26 -36.21 0.66
C LEU A 1134 -23.86 -37.46 -0.02
N ASP A 1135 -24.78 -37.29 -0.97
CA ASP A 1135 -25.43 -38.37 -1.74
C ASP A 1135 -24.72 -38.66 -3.07
N VAL A 1136 -24.15 -37.63 -3.73
CA VAL A 1136 -23.22 -37.78 -4.88
C VAL A 1136 -21.88 -38.46 -4.46
N THR A 1137 -21.78 -38.90 -3.21
CA THR A 1137 -20.63 -39.56 -2.57
C THR A 1137 -20.73 -41.07 -2.38
N TYR A 1138 -21.73 -41.77 -2.92
CA TYR A 1138 -21.67 -43.22 -3.16
C TYR A 1138 -21.47 -43.52 -4.66
N PRO A 1139 -20.62 -44.51 -5.00
CA PRO A 1139 -19.59 -44.44 -6.03
C PRO A 1139 -20.05 -44.22 -7.47
#